data_AF-W0DXM5-F1
#
_entry.id   AF-W0DXM5-F1
#
_cell.length_a   1.000
_cell.length_b   1.000
_cell.length_c   1.000
_cell.angle_alpha   90.00
_cell.angle_beta   90.00
_cell.angle_gamma   90.00
#
_symmetry.space_group_name_H-M   'P 1'
#
loop_
_entity.id
_entity.type
_entity.pdbx_description
1 polymer ?
#
loop_
_entity_poly.entity_id
_entity_poly.type
_entity_poly.pdbx_seq_one_letter_code
_entity_poly.pdbx_strand_id
1 'polypeptide(L)'
;MKVWHYLRHPLTLLTLILALIITALPLKASDDLLDPDDAFRLQPVQVIDGQLAISWQVAPGYYLYQDRLGVESADIQLQAIQFPPAKDKNDPFFGQVKIYDKDFTLRVPYQGQAQQATLTIRYQGCAEEFGVCYPPQTQQVAVNLPAQATVSSTSAATASLPNEISSLRALNDFLASQTGLTDTGLLDVDQAFAFSYRQNGEGQLLANWNMADGYYLYRDKISATIVSGQATIQGVVTPAGLMKDDPLFGQVEVYYGQATADITITDLQGPVVVEIGYQGCADVGVCYPPETRQINLDPATFGTASAASIAAAGAASAMPSTVSSLTSAPPTDPSQMSEADRITNTLMNANLWIVVLTFFIFGLLLSFTPCVFPMIPILSSIIVGQGNQNITARKGFIISLVFVLSMALAYTIAGVLAGIFGANLQAALQNPWVLGTFAIIFVLLALSMFGFYEIQLPSSLQSKITQLSNKQKGGSLTGVAIMGFLSALIVGPCVAPPLAGALIYIGQTGDAVLGGLALFAMSLGMGVPLLLLGASAGKLLPRAGAWMNTVKAVFGVLLLAVALWLADRVLPGWISMIGWALLLIVAAIYMGALEPIGDKSNWHKLWKGLGLSLLVTGFVIIIGLAGGSRDLLQPLKVFQGGGTAAQQQAELKFEYINSIEELQARVGQGQPVMLDFYADWCVSCIEMERFTFSDPQVQAALDGVVLLKADVTANTADHRALMRELGIVGPPAILFYNPAGVEQRGQRVVGFKNATEFKATIDAALGR
;
A
#
# COMPACT_ATOMS: atom_id res chain seq x y z
N MET A 1 -43.08 -36.19 -14.91
CA MET A 1 -43.77 -35.54 -13.76
C MET A 1 -43.22 -35.88 -12.36
N LYS A 2 -42.30 -36.84 -12.15
CA LYS A 2 -41.72 -37.12 -10.80
C LYS A 2 -40.40 -36.40 -10.47
N VAL A 3 -39.71 -35.79 -11.44
CA VAL A 3 -38.42 -35.11 -11.24
C VAL A 3 -38.59 -33.68 -10.69
N TRP A 4 -39.74 -33.04 -10.91
CA TRP A 4 -39.98 -31.64 -10.52
C TRP A 4 -40.29 -31.45 -9.03
N HIS A 5 -40.62 -32.52 -8.30
CA HIS A 5 -40.90 -32.44 -6.86
C HIS A 5 -39.64 -32.50 -5.98
N TYR A 6 -38.53 -33.05 -6.48
CA TYR A 6 -37.26 -33.09 -5.75
C TYR A 6 -36.47 -31.77 -5.84
N LEU A 7 -36.74 -30.91 -6.83
CA LEU A 7 -36.06 -29.61 -6.97
C LEU A 7 -36.63 -28.48 -6.10
N ARG A 8 -37.70 -28.73 -5.34
CA ARG A 8 -38.41 -27.70 -4.56
C ARG A 8 -37.93 -27.57 -3.11
N HIS A 9 -37.03 -28.46 -2.65
CA HIS A 9 -36.45 -28.34 -1.33
C HIS A 9 -35.21 -27.43 -1.37
N PRO A 10 -35.18 -26.32 -0.59
CA PRO A 10 -34.02 -25.43 -0.53
C PRO A 10 -32.78 -26.16 -0.01
N LEU A 11 -32.97 -27.23 0.78
CA LEU A 11 -31.90 -28.08 1.28
C LEU A 11 -31.23 -28.89 0.17
N THR A 12 -31.98 -29.39 -0.82
CA THR A 12 -31.41 -30.15 -1.95
C THR A 12 -30.73 -29.26 -2.96
N LEU A 13 -31.20 -28.02 -3.14
CA LEU A 13 -30.53 -27.02 -3.97
C LEU A 13 -29.25 -26.51 -3.28
N LEU A 14 -29.31 -26.26 -1.97
CA LEU A 14 -28.15 -25.88 -1.16
C LEU A 14 -27.12 -27.01 -1.09
N THR A 15 -27.52 -28.28 -0.96
CA THR A 15 -26.57 -29.40 -1.00
C THR A 15 -26.03 -29.66 -2.40
N LEU A 16 -26.79 -29.40 -3.48
CA LEU A 16 -26.26 -29.48 -4.84
C LEU A 16 -25.27 -28.34 -5.11
N ILE A 17 -25.55 -27.12 -4.65
CA ILE A 17 -24.65 -25.96 -4.77
C ILE A 17 -23.42 -26.16 -3.88
N LEU A 18 -23.59 -26.64 -2.64
CA LEU A 18 -22.48 -26.96 -1.73
C LEU A 18 -21.65 -28.13 -2.28
N ALA A 19 -22.27 -29.16 -2.88
CA ALA A 19 -21.56 -30.25 -3.54
C ALA A 19 -20.86 -29.80 -4.83
N LEU A 20 -21.42 -28.86 -5.59
CA LEU A 20 -20.78 -28.25 -6.75
C LEU A 20 -19.58 -27.38 -6.34
N ILE A 21 -19.69 -26.66 -5.22
CA ILE A 21 -18.61 -25.88 -4.61
C ILE A 21 -17.52 -26.81 -4.06
N ILE A 22 -17.89 -27.90 -3.37
CA ILE A 22 -16.94 -28.89 -2.81
C ILE A 22 -16.24 -29.71 -3.91
N THR A 23 -16.90 -29.97 -5.04
CA THR A 23 -16.26 -30.67 -6.18
C THR A 23 -15.42 -29.74 -7.06
N ALA A 24 -15.62 -28.41 -6.96
CA ALA A 24 -14.76 -27.40 -7.57
C ALA A 24 -13.57 -26.98 -6.69
N LEU A 25 -13.49 -27.46 -5.45
CA LEU A 25 -12.32 -27.33 -4.60
C LEU A 25 -11.34 -28.46 -4.94
N PRO A 26 -10.18 -28.20 -5.57
CA PRO A 26 -9.09 -29.16 -5.51
C PRO A 26 -8.64 -29.24 -4.05
N LEU A 27 -9.10 -30.26 -3.32
CA LEU A 27 -8.50 -30.71 -2.07
C LEU A 27 -7.18 -31.43 -2.43
N LYS A 28 -6.19 -30.64 -2.82
CA LYS A 28 -4.80 -30.90 -2.42
C LYS A 28 -4.50 -29.86 -1.36
N ALA A 29 -4.01 -30.30 -0.21
CA ALA A 29 -3.31 -29.41 0.70
C ALA A 29 -2.29 -28.65 -0.15
N SER A 30 -2.42 -27.32 -0.23
CA SER A 30 -1.35 -26.52 -0.77
C SER A 30 -0.21 -26.70 0.22
N ASP A 31 0.77 -27.49 -0.16
CA ASP A 31 2.11 -27.24 0.35
C ASP A 31 2.42 -25.82 -0.11
N ASP A 32 2.30 -24.87 0.81
CA ASP A 32 2.61 -23.48 0.52
C ASP A 32 4.11 -23.40 0.21
N LEU A 33 4.48 -22.57 -0.77
CA LEU A 33 5.87 -22.29 -1.08
C LEU A 33 6.54 -21.73 0.18
N LEU A 34 7.50 -22.46 0.76
CA LEU A 34 8.17 -22.05 2.00
C LEU A 34 9.04 -20.82 1.76
N ASP A 35 9.22 -19.97 2.78
CA ASP A 35 10.22 -18.89 2.70
C ASP A 35 11.65 -19.47 2.60
N PRO A 36 12.63 -18.75 2.01
CA PRO A 36 13.98 -19.26 1.80
C PRO A 36 14.64 -19.80 3.09
N ASP A 37 14.45 -19.10 4.22
CA ASP A 37 15.01 -19.49 5.51
C ASP A 37 14.40 -20.77 6.07
N ASP A 38 13.14 -21.08 5.71
CA ASP A 38 12.46 -22.32 6.10
C ASP A 38 12.74 -23.47 5.13
N ALA A 39 12.88 -23.16 3.84
CA ALA A 39 13.25 -24.12 2.80
C ALA A 39 14.71 -24.58 2.94
N PHE A 40 15.61 -23.69 3.36
CA PHE A 40 17.07 -23.89 3.43
C PHE A 40 17.64 -23.48 4.79
N ARG A 41 17.23 -24.17 5.85
CA ARG A 41 17.61 -23.82 7.23
C ARG A 41 19.10 -24.02 7.49
N LEU A 42 19.84 -22.91 7.56
CA LEU A 42 21.25 -22.89 7.94
C LEU A 42 21.41 -23.22 9.44
N GLN A 43 22.18 -24.27 9.75
CA GLN A 43 22.51 -24.65 11.12
C GLN A 43 23.65 -23.79 11.68
N PRO A 44 23.74 -23.64 13.02
CA PRO A 44 24.86 -22.93 13.64
C PRO A 44 26.21 -23.49 13.17
N VAL A 45 27.08 -22.60 12.69
CA VAL A 45 28.40 -22.99 12.18
C VAL A 45 29.26 -23.50 13.34
N GLN A 46 29.82 -24.69 13.17
CA GLN A 46 30.68 -25.32 14.17
C GLN A 46 32.14 -25.31 13.73
N VAL A 47 33.05 -25.14 14.68
CA VAL A 47 34.49 -25.29 14.44
C VAL A 47 34.90 -26.70 14.86
N ILE A 48 35.27 -27.54 13.91
CA ILE A 48 35.69 -28.93 14.13
C ILE A 48 37.08 -29.11 13.51
N ASP A 49 38.07 -29.48 14.32
CA ASP A 49 39.43 -29.78 13.87
C ASP A 49 40.09 -28.68 13.00
N GLY A 50 39.82 -27.41 13.31
CA GLY A 50 40.35 -26.27 12.54
C GLY A 50 39.64 -26.01 11.21
N GLN A 51 38.45 -26.59 11.01
CA GLN A 51 37.58 -26.36 9.86
C GLN A 51 36.22 -25.82 10.32
N LEU A 52 35.62 -24.95 9.51
CA LEU A 52 34.26 -24.50 9.67
C LEU A 52 33.32 -25.52 9.03
N ALA A 53 32.45 -26.13 9.83
CA ALA A 53 31.39 -27.03 9.40
C ALA A 53 30.08 -26.26 9.29
N ILE A 54 29.65 -25.99 8.05
CA ILE A 54 28.45 -25.22 7.72
C ILE A 54 27.41 -26.20 7.18
N SER A 55 26.30 -26.40 7.90
CA SER A 55 25.30 -27.41 7.54
C SER A 55 23.97 -26.77 7.19
N TRP A 56 23.31 -27.30 6.16
CA TRP A 56 21.94 -26.93 5.79
C TRP A 56 20.99 -28.09 6.05
N GLN A 57 19.80 -27.76 6.55
CA GLN A 57 18.63 -28.64 6.50
C GLN A 57 17.77 -28.21 5.32
N VAL A 58 17.57 -29.11 4.35
CA VAL A 58 16.84 -28.82 3.12
C VAL A 58 15.46 -29.45 3.21
N ALA A 59 14.41 -28.63 3.08
CA ALA A 59 13.03 -29.12 3.15
C ALA A 59 12.72 -30.10 2.00
N PRO A 60 11.83 -31.10 2.21
CA PRO A 60 11.42 -32.01 1.15
C PRO A 60 10.83 -31.24 -0.04
N GLY A 61 11.28 -31.55 -1.26
CA GLY A 61 10.85 -30.86 -2.49
C GLY A 61 11.67 -29.62 -2.87
N TYR A 62 12.73 -29.30 -2.11
CA TYR A 62 13.63 -28.18 -2.36
C TYR A 62 15.06 -28.67 -2.64
N TYR A 63 15.84 -27.88 -3.37
CA TYR A 63 17.26 -28.18 -3.61
C TYR A 63 18.11 -26.91 -3.75
N LEU A 64 19.38 -26.99 -3.33
CA LEU A 64 20.39 -25.94 -3.46
C LEU A 64 21.37 -26.25 -4.60
N TYR A 65 21.83 -25.23 -5.31
CA TYR A 65 22.84 -25.37 -6.38
C TYR A 65 24.26 -25.37 -5.82
N GLN A 66 25.06 -26.38 -6.16
CA GLN A 66 26.43 -26.50 -5.68
C GLN A 66 27.31 -25.32 -6.09
N ASP A 67 27.17 -24.85 -7.34
CA ASP A 67 27.94 -23.74 -7.93
C ASP A 67 27.53 -22.36 -7.39
N ARG A 68 26.43 -22.28 -6.62
CA ARG A 68 25.90 -21.05 -6.03
C ARG A 68 26.04 -21.00 -4.51
N LEU A 69 26.81 -21.93 -3.94
CA LEU A 69 27.20 -21.92 -2.53
C LEU A 69 28.55 -21.20 -2.37
N GLY A 70 28.57 -20.14 -1.57
CA GLY A 70 29.76 -19.32 -1.31
C GLY A 70 29.92 -19.01 0.18
N VAL A 71 31.16 -18.92 0.64
CA VAL A 71 31.49 -18.55 2.02
C VAL A 71 32.66 -17.57 1.99
N GLU A 72 32.47 -16.39 2.55
CA GLU A 72 33.46 -15.31 2.62
C GLU A 72 33.60 -14.82 4.06
N SER A 73 34.77 -14.32 4.43
CA SER A 73 35.02 -13.75 5.76
C SER A 73 36.06 -12.65 5.65
N ALA A 74 35.83 -11.51 6.33
CA ALA A 74 36.82 -10.45 6.43
C ALA A 74 37.86 -10.70 7.54
N ASP A 75 37.45 -11.43 8.59
CA ASP A 75 38.26 -11.62 9.81
C ASP A 75 39.26 -12.80 9.74
N ILE A 76 39.05 -13.76 8.83
CA ILE A 76 39.88 -14.96 8.67
C ILE A 76 40.07 -15.30 7.20
N GLN A 77 41.22 -15.87 6.84
CA GLN A 77 41.46 -16.38 5.50
C GLN A 77 40.86 -17.78 5.34
N LEU A 78 39.85 -17.89 4.47
CA LEU A 78 39.20 -19.15 4.13
C LEU A 78 39.96 -19.85 2.99
N GLN A 79 40.14 -21.16 3.12
CA GLN A 79 40.71 -22.01 2.06
C GLN A 79 39.60 -22.59 1.18
N ALA A 80 39.99 -23.34 0.13
CA ALA A 80 39.07 -23.95 -0.81
C ALA A 80 37.98 -24.79 -0.10
N ILE A 81 36.72 -24.50 -0.44
CA ILE A 81 35.53 -25.16 0.11
C ILE A 81 35.56 -26.65 -0.28
N GLN A 82 35.44 -27.52 0.71
CA GLN A 82 35.32 -28.96 0.48
C GLN A 82 33.84 -29.32 0.37
N PHE A 83 33.40 -29.53 -0.88
CA PHE A 83 32.03 -29.90 -1.20
C PHE A 83 31.77 -31.40 -0.97
N PRO A 84 30.64 -31.77 -0.33
CA PRO A 84 30.18 -33.16 -0.28
C PRO A 84 29.67 -33.62 -1.66
N PRO A 85 29.54 -34.94 -1.90
CA PRO A 85 29.05 -35.46 -3.18
C PRO A 85 27.66 -34.89 -3.51
N ALA A 86 27.56 -34.22 -4.66
CA ALA A 86 26.33 -33.62 -5.18
C ALA A 86 25.65 -34.54 -6.20
N LYS A 87 24.36 -34.33 -6.43
CA LYS A 87 23.55 -35.06 -7.41
C LYS A 87 23.43 -34.25 -8.69
N ASP A 88 23.67 -34.88 -9.84
CA ASP A 88 23.47 -34.23 -11.14
C ASP A 88 21.95 -34.11 -11.44
N LYS A 89 21.51 -32.92 -11.84
CA LYS A 89 20.14 -32.63 -12.26
C LYS A 89 20.17 -31.82 -13.55
N ASN A 90 19.27 -32.15 -14.47
CA ASN A 90 19.04 -31.31 -15.64
C ASN A 90 17.91 -30.34 -15.31
N ASP A 91 18.26 -29.11 -14.98
CA ASP A 91 17.34 -28.05 -14.61
C ASP A 91 16.74 -27.36 -15.86
N PRO A 92 15.43 -27.04 -15.88
CA PRO A 92 14.79 -26.40 -17.03
C PRO A 92 15.33 -25.00 -17.38
N PHE A 93 15.90 -24.28 -16.40
CA PHE A 93 16.40 -22.92 -16.57
C PHE A 93 17.92 -22.91 -16.80
N PHE A 94 18.66 -23.77 -16.10
CA PHE A 94 20.13 -23.73 -16.07
C PHE A 94 20.83 -24.93 -16.74
N GLY A 95 20.09 -25.92 -17.24
CA GLY A 95 20.66 -27.10 -17.89
C GLY A 95 21.29 -28.09 -16.90
N GLN A 96 22.40 -28.75 -17.27
CA GLN A 96 23.04 -29.72 -16.36
C GLN A 96 23.77 -29.00 -15.21
N VAL A 97 23.26 -29.20 -14.00
CA VAL A 97 23.75 -28.58 -12.76
C VAL A 97 23.89 -29.62 -11.67
N LYS A 98 24.73 -29.32 -10.67
CA LYS A 98 24.91 -30.16 -9.48
C LYS A 98 24.14 -29.58 -8.31
N ILE A 99 23.36 -30.42 -7.63
CA ILE A 99 22.44 -29.97 -6.59
C ILE A 99 22.55 -30.79 -5.29
N TYR A 100 22.03 -30.20 -4.21
CA TYR A 100 21.79 -30.85 -2.92
C TYR A 100 20.29 -30.79 -2.60
N ASP A 101 19.60 -31.93 -2.68
CA ASP A 101 18.16 -32.12 -2.40
C ASP A 101 17.90 -32.69 -0.99
N LYS A 102 18.95 -32.78 -0.17
CA LYS A 102 18.93 -33.30 1.21
C LYS A 102 19.92 -32.52 2.06
N ASP A 103 19.81 -32.68 3.37
CA ASP A 103 20.75 -32.11 4.35
C ASP A 103 22.20 -32.45 4.01
N PHE A 104 23.06 -31.43 4.05
CA PHE A 104 24.48 -31.56 3.73
C PHE A 104 25.33 -30.59 4.55
N THR A 105 26.63 -30.88 4.64
CA THR A 105 27.60 -30.07 5.38
C THR A 105 28.78 -29.71 4.47
N LEU A 106 29.06 -28.42 4.33
CA LEU A 106 30.29 -27.90 3.74
C LEU A 106 31.38 -27.81 4.81
N ARG A 107 32.62 -28.17 4.45
CA ARG A 107 33.79 -27.98 5.30
C ARG A 107 34.72 -26.96 4.68
N VAL A 108 35.00 -25.90 5.43
CA VAL A 108 35.87 -24.80 4.98
C VAL A 108 37.04 -24.67 5.96
N PRO A 109 38.25 -25.12 5.59
CA PRO A 109 39.44 -24.88 6.40
C PRO A 109 39.73 -23.37 6.47
N TYR A 110 40.19 -22.89 7.61
CA TYR A 110 40.47 -21.46 7.80
C TYR A 110 41.83 -21.22 8.47
N GLN A 111 42.40 -20.03 8.26
CA GLN A 111 43.61 -19.55 8.91
C GLN A 111 43.37 -18.15 9.48
N GLY A 112 43.73 -17.93 10.75
CA GLY A 112 43.60 -16.62 11.40
C GLY A 112 43.70 -16.72 12.93
N GLN A 113 44.00 -15.59 13.59
CA GLN A 113 44.14 -15.49 15.05
C GLN A 113 42.97 -14.74 15.72
N ALA A 114 41.93 -14.39 14.96
CA ALA A 114 40.75 -13.72 15.51
C ALA A 114 40.01 -14.64 16.50
N GLN A 115 39.52 -14.08 17.62
CA GLN A 115 38.71 -14.82 18.60
C GLN A 115 37.25 -14.95 18.17
N GLN A 116 36.80 -14.05 17.29
CA GLN A 116 35.49 -14.06 16.65
C GLN A 116 35.67 -13.70 15.18
N ALA A 117 34.91 -14.35 14.30
CA ALA A 117 34.89 -14.07 12.87
C ALA A 117 33.45 -14.04 12.36
N THR A 118 33.14 -13.08 11.49
CA THR A 118 31.86 -12.96 10.82
C THR A 118 31.95 -13.59 9.43
N LEU A 119 31.20 -14.68 9.23
CA LEU A 119 31.09 -15.38 7.95
C LEU A 119 29.92 -14.82 7.15
N THR A 120 30.14 -14.48 5.89
CA THR A 120 29.11 -14.19 4.91
C THR A 120 28.88 -15.43 4.05
N ILE A 121 27.72 -16.07 4.21
CA ILE A 121 27.35 -17.31 3.53
C ILE A 121 26.33 -16.97 2.44
N ARG A 122 26.63 -17.30 1.18
CA ARG A 122 25.77 -17.13 0.02
C ARG A 122 25.23 -18.48 -0.44
N TYR A 123 23.93 -18.56 -0.75
CA TYR A 123 23.32 -19.78 -1.26
C TYR A 123 22.12 -19.47 -2.16
N GLN A 124 21.81 -20.37 -3.09
CA GLN A 124 20.63 -20.27 -3.95
C GLN A 124 20.03 -21.65 -4.22
N GLY A 125 18.71 -21.73 -4.23
CA GLY A 125 17.98 -22.96 -4.48
C GLY A 125 16.63 -22.74 -5.13
N CYS A 126 15.95 -23.84 -5.46
CA CYS A 126 14.62 -23.83 -6.08
C CYS A 126 13.70 -24.87 -5.45
N ALA A 127 12.41 -24.65 -5.63
CA ALA A 127 11.36 -25.58 -5.28
C ALA A 127 11.00 -26.43 -6.50
N GLU A 128 11.25 -27.75 -6.41
CA GLU A 128 11.03 -28.69 -7.52
C GLU A 128 9.56 -28.82 -7.88
N GLU A 129 8.66 -28.83 -6.90
CA GLU A 129 7.23 -29.03 -7.13
C GLU A 129 6.52 -27.80 -7.70
N PHE A 130 7.02 -26.59 -7.41
CA PHE A 130 6.43 -25.33 -7.88
C PHE A 130 7.11 -24.78 -9.14
N GLY A 131 8.30 -25.28 -9.49
CA GLY A 131 9.08 -24.77 -10.62
C GLY A 131 9.56 -23.33 -10.43
N VAL A 132 9.66 -22.88 -9.18
CA VAL A 132 10.08 -21.51 -8.81
C VAL A 132 11.45 -21.55 -8.16
N CYS A 133 12.33 -20.66 -8.60
CA CYS A 133 13.67 -20.48 -8.05
C CYS A 133 13.74 -19.24 -7.17
N TYR A 134 14.39 -19.35 -6.02
CA TYR A 134 14.59 -18.23 -5.13
C TYR A 134 15.74 -17.35 -5.63
N PRO A 135 15.68 -16.02 -5.39
CA PRO A 135 16.83 -15.15 -5.63
C PRO A 135 18.01 -15.55 -4.72
N PRO A 136 19.26 -15.19 -5.07
CA PRO A 136 20.43 -15.49 -4.24
C PRO A 136 20.28 -14.93 -2.82
N GLN A 137 20.48 -15.78 -1.82
CA GLN A 137 20.39 -15.43 -0.40
C GLN A 137 21.79 -15.19 0.17
N THR A 138 21.90 -14.23 1.08
CA THR A 138 23.14 -13.93 1.81
C THR A 138 22.87 -13.81 3.30
N GLN A 139 23.57 -14.58 4.12
CA GLN A 139 23.40 -14.59 5.57
C GLN A 139 24.74 -14.37 6.27
N GLN A 140 24.76 -13.47 7.26
CA GLN A 140 25.94 -13.22 8.10
C GLN A 140 25.84 -14.00 9.40
N VAL A 141 26.87 -14.79 9.71
CA VAL A 141 26.93 -15.62 10.92
C VAL A 141 28.23 -15.33 11.67
N ALA A 142 28.11 -14.90 12.93
CA ALA A 142 29.25 -14.76 13.83
C ALA A 142 29.67 -16.12 14.40
N VAL A 143 30.95 -16.44 14.32
CA VAL A 143 31.54 -17.70 14.80
C VAL A 143 32.66 -17.39 15.79
N ASN A 144 32.59 -18.02 16.97
CA ASN A 144 33.65 -17.95 17.96
C ASN A 144 34.75 -18.95 17.58
N LEU A 145 35.97 -18.46 17.41
CA LEU A 145 37.13 -19.29 17.06
C LEU A 145 37.94 -19.60 18.32
N PRO A 146 38.44 -20.84 18.49
CA PRO A 146 39.28 -21.19 19.64
C PRO A 146 40.59 -20.38 19.62
N ALA A 147 40.85 -19.63 20.69
CA ALA A 147 42.06 -18.82 20.82
C ALA A 147 43.32 -19.71 20.79
N GLN A 148 44.24 -19.45 19.85
CA GLN A 148 45.58 -20.04 19.92
C GLN A 148 46.41 -19.27 20.95
N ALA A 149 47.00 -20.00 21.89
CA ALA A 149 47.71 -19.44 23.03
C ALA A 149 49.07 -18.86 22.61
N THR A 150 49.23 -17.52 22.65
CA THR A 150 50.54 -16.87 22.71
C THR A 150 50.55 -15.72 23.72
N VAL A 151 51.46 -15.91 24.68
CA VAL A 151 51.87 -15.15 25.88
C VAL A 151 51.78 -13.61 25.75
N SER A 152 51.10 -12.94 26.69
CA SER A 152 51.07 -11.47 26.84
C SER A 152 51.78 -11.00 28.12
N SER A 153 52.57 -9.93 28.00
CA SER A 153 53.20 -9.20 29.10
C SER A 153 52.50 -7.86 29.37
N THR A 154 52.52 -7.47 30.65
CA THR A 154 51.64 -6.59 31.43
C THR A 154 51.75 -5.07 31.19
N SER A 155 50.56 -4.44 31.26
CA SER A 155 50.09 -3.10 31.71
C SER A 155 51.04 -1.96 32.15
N ALA A 156 50.62 -0.72 31.87
CA ALA A 156 50.52 0.36 32.86
C ALA A 156 49.61 1.52 32.39
N ALA A 157 48.77 2.03 33.31
CA ALA A 157 47.81 3.12 33.16
C ALA A 157 48.32 4.43 33.77
N THR A 158 47.73 5.58 33.44
CA THR A 158 47.70 6.77 34.32
C THR A 158 46.49 7.67 34.05
N ALA A 159 45.95 8.23 35.13
CA ALA A 159 44.67 8.93 35.25
C ALA A 159 44.82 10.44 35.44
N SER A 160 43.75 11.23 35.23
CA SER A 160 43.38 12.40 36.08
C SER A 160 41.99 13.00 35.74
N LEU A 161 41.31 13.48 36.78
CA LEU A 161 39.91 13.99 36.92
C LEU A 161 39.83 15.55 36.83
N PRO A 162 38.74 16.25 37.23
CA PRO A 162 37.29 16.16 36.95
C PRO A 162 36.72 17.52 36.45
N ASN A 163 35.50 17.57 35.87
CA ASN A 163 34.64 18.76 36.05
C ASN A 163 33.17 18.52 35.69
N GLU A 164 32.31 19.16 36.49
CA GLU A 164 30.87 19.01 36.60
C GLU A 164 30.08 19.54 35.39
N ILE A 165 29.64 18.66 34.47
CA ILE A 165 28.43 18.84 33.63
C ILE A 165 27.73 17.48 33.39
N SER A 166 27.79 16.56 34.34
CA SER A 166 27.35 15.16 34.15
C SER A 166 25.85 14.92 34.41
N SER A 167 25.09 15.90 34.91
CA SER A 167 23.67 15.68 35.24
C SER A 167 22.72 15.75 34.04
N LEU A 168 23.06 16.46 32.96
CA LEU A 168 22.23 16.51 31.74
C LEU A 168 22.61 15.43 30.72
N ARG A 169 23.88 15.01 30.69
CA ARG A 169 24.34 13.93 29.81
C ARG A 169 23.95 12.54 30.36
N ALA A 170 23.94 12.36 31.68
CA ALA A 170 23.41 11.13 32.30
C ALA A 170 21.89 10.96 32.13
N LEU A 171 21.13 12.06 32.05
CA LEU A 171 19.71 12.03 31.69
C LEU A 171 19.52 11.70 30.20
N ASN A 172 20.39 12.23 29.33
CA ASN A 172 20.37 11.92 27.89
C ASN A 172 20.79 10.47 27.60
N ASP A 173 21.78 9.92 28.31
CA ASP A 173 22.23 8.53 28.19
C ASP A 173 21.23 7.54 28.83
N PHE A 174 20.50 7.97 29.85
CA PHE A 174 19.39 7.20 30.43
C PHE A 174 18.15 7.19 29.53
N LEU A 175 17.89 8.27 28.79
CA LEU A 175 16.81 8.34 27.79
C LEU A 175 17.19 7.61 26.48
N ALA A 176 18.47 7.62 26.10
CA ALA A 176 18.99 6.88 24.94
C ALA A 176 19.07 5.36 25.19
N SER A 177 19.28 4.91 26.42
CA SER A 177 19.30 3.46 26.74
C SER A 177 17.92 2.82 26.91
N GLN A 178 16.82 3.60 26.91
CA GLN A 178 15.44 3.08 26.92
C GLN A 178 14.68 3.27 25.61
N THR A 179 15.27 3.92 24.61
CA THR A 179 14.68 4.06 23.28
C THR A 179 15.63 3.43 22.26
N GLY A 180 15.43 2.14 22.00
CA GLY A 180 16.12 1.43 20.92
C GLY A 180 15.71 1.97 19.55
N LEU A 181 16.28 3.12 19.16
CA LEU A 181 16.15 3.74 17.85
C LEU A 181 17.56 3.94 17.29
N THR A 182 18.09 2.90 16.66
CA THR A 182 19.01 3.09 15.53
C THR A 182 18.18 2.83 14.30
N ASP A 183 17.42 3.85 13.89
CA ASP A 183 16.68 3.82 12.64
C ASP A 183 17.48 4.60 11.59
N THR A 184 17.56 4.01 10.41
CA THR A 184 18.41 4.38 9.28
C THR A 184 18.11 5.79 8.76
N GLY A 185 18.84 6.78 9.28
CA GLY A 185 18.81 8.14 8.75
C GLY A 185 19.63 8.22 7.46
N LEU A 186 18.97 8.03 6.31
CA LEU A 186 19.56 8.38 5.01
C LEU A 186 19.87 9.88 5.00
N LEU A 187 21.09 10.25 4.59
CA LEU A 187 21.54 11.63 4.52
C LEU A 187 20.88 12.35 3.31
N ASP A 188 20.68 13.66 3.41
CA ASP A 188 20.25 14.46 2.27
C ASP A 188 21.35 14.48 1.19
N VAL A 189 21.00 14.68 -0.09
CA VAL A 189 21.95 14.63 -1.23
C VAL A 189 23.18 15.51 -1.02
N ASP A 190 23.00 16.74 -0.54
CA ASP A 190 24.11 17.68 -0.33
C ASP A 190 25.02 17.26 0.85
N GLN A 191 24.49 16.47 1.79
CA GLN A 191 25.24 15.93 2.93
C GLN A 191 25.91 14.59 2.58
N ALA A 192 25.25 13.79 1.74
CA ALA A 192 25.76 12.52 1.24
C ALA A 192 26.86 12.70 0.18
N PHE A 193 26.75 13.75 -0.66
CA PHE A 193 27.66 14.05 -1.77
C PHE A 193 28.07 15.52 -1.79
N ALA A 194 28.90 15.94 -0.83
CA ALA A 194 29.32 17.33 -0.71
C ALA A 194 30.18 17.76 -1.92
N PHE A 195 29.57 18.55 -2.82
CA PHE A 195 30.18 19.00 -4.07
C PHE A 195 30.96 20.31 -3.92
N SER A 196 32.14 20.38 -4.54
CA SER A 196 32.97 21.59 -4.64
C SER A 196 33.71 21.62 -5.98
N TYR A 197 34.13 22.80 -6.42
CA TYR A 197 34.91 22.94 -7.66
C TYR A 197 36.07 23.93 -7.49
N ARG A 198 37.11 23.75 -8.30
CA ARG A 198 38.22 24.71 -8.45
C ARG A 198 38.45 24.96 -9.94
N GLN A 199 38.81 26.20 -10.25
CA GLN A 199 39.16 26.61 -11.61
C GLN A 199 40.67 26.91 -11.65
N ASN A 200 41.38 26.27 -12.56
CA ASN A 200 42.79 26.55 -12.83
C ASN A 200 42.90 27.44 -14.07
N GLY A 201 43.89 28.34 -14.09
CA GLY A 201 44.09 29.35 -15.15
C GLY A 201 44.44 28.79 -16.55
N GLU A 202 44.51 27.47 -16.71
CA GLU A 202 44.83 26.78 -17.97
C GLU A 202 43.58 26.17 -18.65
N GLY A 203 42.36 26.57 -18.24
CA GLY A 203 41.13 26.06 -18.84
C GLY A 203 40.63 24.74 -18.26
N GLN A 204 41.07 24.39 -17.05
CA GLN A 204 40.68 23.17 -16.35
C GLN A 204 39.76 23.48 -15.17
N LEU A 205 38.60 22.82 -15.15
CA LEU A 205 37.66 22.84 -14.05
C LEU A 205 37.77 21.50 -13.30
N LEU A 206 38.26 21.56 -12.06
CA LEU A 206 38.40 20.39 -11.18
C LEU A 206 37.18 20.32 -10.26
N ALA A 207 36.33 19.33 -10.48
CA ALA A 207 35.18 19.02 -9.64
C ALA A 207 35.57 17.99 -8.57
N ASN A 208 35.11 18.17 -7.32
CA ASN A 208 35.40 17.30 -6.20
C ASN A 208 34.12 17.00 -5.41
N TRP A 209 33.89 15.72 -5.12
CA TRP A 209 32.82 15.22 -4.25
C TRP A 209 33.43 14.54 -3.03
N ASN A 210 32.93 14.91 -1.84
CA ASN A 210 33.24 14.22 -0.58
C ASN A 210 31.98 13.47 -0.11
N MET A 211 32.09 12.14 -0.02
CA MET A 211 30.97 11.25 0.31
C MET A 211 31.00 10.83 1.77
N ALA A 212 29.83 10.79 2.41
CA ALA A 212 29.69 10.26 3.76
C ALA A 212 29.95 8.74 3.80
N ASP A 213 30.30 8.22 4.99
CA ASP A 213 30.55 6.79 5.18
C ASP A 213 29.31 5.96 4.79
N GLY A 214 29.50 4.96 3.92
CA GLY A 214 28.41 4.13 3.39
C GLY A 214 27.70 4.69 2.15
N TYR A 215 28.26 5.72 1.49
CA TYR A 215 27.75 6.28 0.23
C TYR A 215 28.82 6.21 -0.85
N TYR A 216 28.40 5.96 -2.09
CA TYR A 216 29.28 5.88 -3.25
C TYR A 216 28.71 6.58 -4.48
N LEU A 217 29.60 7.10 -5.32
CA LEU A 217 29.28 7.79 -6.57
C LEU A 217 29.67 6.95 -7.79
N TYR A 218 28.80 6.83 -8.78
CA TYR A 218 29.12 6.10 -10.01
C TYR A 218 30.03 6.91 -10.93
N ARG A 219 31.14 6.31 -11.37
CA ARG A 219 32.11 6.95 -12.26
C ARG A 219 31.53 7.28 -13.63
N ASP A 220 30.75 6.36 -14.20
CA ASP A 220 30.15 6.49 -15.53
C ASP A 220 28.97 7.48 -15.58
N LYS A 221 28.50 7.94 -14.42
CA LYS A 221 27.41 8.93 -14.29
C LYS A 221 27.90 10.36 -14.06
N ILE A 222 29.22 10.57 -14.01
CA ILE A 222 29.79 11.93 -13.96
C ILE A 222 29.84 12.48 -15.38
N SER A 223 29.12 13.57 -15.64
CA SER A 223 29.04 14.21 -16.95
C SER A 223 29.14 15.73 -16.84
N ALA A 224 29.56 16.38 -17.92
CA ALA A 224 29.61 17.82 -18.02
C ALA A 224 29.03 18.26 -19.37
N THR A 225 28.08 19.19 -19.36
CA THR A 225 27.45 19.74 -20.56
C THR A 225 27.41 21.27 -20.49
N ILE A 226 27.31 21.92 -21.65
CA ILE A 226 27.19 23.39 -21.73
C ILE A 226 25.73 23.73 -21.95
N VAL A 227 25.14 24.45 -21.00
CA VAL A 227 23.72 24.85 -21.05
C VAL A 227 23.57 26.21 -21.73
N SER A 228 24.57 27.09 -21.60
CA SER A 228 24.56 28.43 -22.18
C SER A 228 25.96 28.95 -22.45
N GLY A 229 26.15 29.65 -23.57
CA GLY A 229 27.44 30.21 -24.01
C GLY A 229 28.15 29.34 -25.07
N GLN A 230 29.21 29.89 -25.68
CA GLN A 230 30.03 29.19 -26.66
C GLN A 230 31.33 28.74 -26.01
N ALA A 231 31.46 27.43 -25.80
CA ALA A 231 32.69 26.76 -25.39
C ALA A 231 32.65 25.30 -25.87
N THR A 232 33.79 24.61 -25.82
CA THR A 232 33.92 23.21 -26.18
C THR A 232 34.51 22.42 -25.01
N ILE A 233 33.80 21.38 -24.55
CA ILE A 233 34.31 20.42 -23.57
C ILE A 233 35.09 19.34 -24.32
N GLN A 234 36.41 19.29 -24.12
CA GLN A 234 37.28 18.35 -24.82
C GLN A 234 37.23 16.94 -24.18
N GLY A 235 36.86 16.85 -22.90
CA GLY A 235 36.62 15.59 -22.19
C GLY A 235 36.49 15.78 -20.68
N VAL A 236 35.83 14.82 -20.05
CA VAL A 236 35.76 14.66 -18.59
C VAL A 236 36.71 13.51 -18.22
N VAL A 237 37.81 13.82 -17.57
CA VAL A 237 38.79 12.82 -17.13
C VAL A 237 38.57 12.51 -15.67
N THR A 238 38.30 11.25 -15.35
CA THR A 238 38.12 10.75 -13.99
C THR A 238 39.14 9.66 -13.67
N PRO A 239 39.69 9.60 -12.44
CA PRO A 239 40.62 8.56 -12.01
C PRO A 239 39.94 7.18 -12.02
N ALA A 240 40.70 6.08 -11.98
CA ALA A 240 40.08 4.75 -11.93
C ALA A 240 39.23 4.59 -10.65
N GLY A 241 38.01 4.09 -10.80
CA GLY A 241 37.12 3.78 -9.68
C GLY A 241 37.37 2.39 -9.11
N LEU A 242 36.70 2.07 -8.00
CA LEU A 242 36.63 0.72 -7.46
C LEU A 242 35.53 -0.05 -8.19
N MET A 243 35.86 -1.24 -8.69
CA MET A 243 34.85 -2.12 -9.30
C MET A 243 33.88 -2.60 -8.22
N LYS A 244 32.60 -2.28 -8.39
CA LYS A 244 31.50 -2.74 -7.55
C LYS A 244 30.47 -3.42 -8.45
N ASP A 245 30.03 -4.60 -8.03
CA ASP A 245 28.88 -5.25 -8.67
C ASP A 245 27.61 -4.67 -8.05
N ASP A 246 26.98 -3.78 -8.80
CA ASP A 246 25.78 -3.08 -8.39
C ASP A 246 24.53 -3.89 -8.80
N PRO A 247 23.58 -4.14 -7.89
CA PRO A 247 22.39 -4.94 -8.18
C PRO A 247 21.49 -4.38 -9.31
N LEU A 248 21.55 -3.08 -9.59
CA LEU A 248 20.77 -2.40 -10.62
C LEU A 248 21.53 -2.27 -11.94
N PHE A 249 22.85 -2.04 -11.87
CA PHE A 249 23.66 -1.68 -13.04
C PHE A 249 24.75 -2.71 -13.42
N GLY A 250 24.88 -3.81 -12.67
CA GLY A 250 25.92 -4.82 -12.85
C GLY A 250 27.30 -4.31 -12.45
N GLN A 251 28.36 -4.78 -13.10
CA GLN A 251 29.72 -4.31 -12.81
C GLN A 251 29.91 -2.86 -13.22
N VAL A 252 30.03 -1.99 -12.24
CA VAL A 252 30.23 -0.54 -12.40
C VAL A 252 31.42 -0.06 -11.56
N GLU A 253 32.08 0.99 -12.02
CA GLU A 253 33.13 1.64 -11.25
C GLU A 253 32.52 2.71 -10.35
N VAL A 254 32.85 2.66 -9.05
CA VAL A 254 32.34 3.58 -8.04
C VAL A 254 33.46 4.24 -7.23
N TYR A 255 33.17 5.38 -6.62
CA TYR A 255 34.06 6.06 -5.68
C TYR A 255 33.48 6.06 -4.27
N TYR A 256 34.35 5.87 -3.28
CA TYR A 256 34.05 6.00 -1.85
C TYR A 256 34.95 7.06 -1.22
N GLY A 257 34.44 7.77 -0.21
CA GLY A 257 35.15 8.84 0.49
C GLY A 257 35.34 10.10 -0.37
N GLN A 258 36.16 10.06 -1.43
CA GLN A 258 36.36 11.22 -2.33
C GLN A 258 36.38 10.83 -3.81
N ALA A 259 35.79 11.68 -4.65
CA ALA A 259 35.82 11.57 -6.10
C ALA A 259 36.25 12.90 -6.73
N THR A 260 37.02 12.84 -7.82
CA THR A 260 37.44 14.04 -8.56
C THR A 260 37.25 13.86 -10.06
N ALA A 261 36.87 14.93 -10.76
CA ALA A 261 36.76 14.95 -12.21
C ALA A 261 37.41 16.21 -12.79
N ASP A 262 38.34 16.01 -13.73
CA ASP A 262 39.03 17.08 -14.45
C ASP A 262 38.33 17.33 -15.78
N ILE A 263 37.72 18.51 -15.92
CA ILE A 263 36.95 18.91 -17.09
C ILE A 263 37.76 19.96 -17.84
N THR A 264 38.19 19.63 -19.06
CA THR A 264 38.96 20.55 -19.90
C THR A 264 38.02 21.34 -20.81
N ILE A 265 38.00 22.67 -20.65
CA ILE A 265 37.12 23.59 -21.37
C ILE A 265 37.97 24.49 -22.25
N THR A 266 37.66 24.49 -23.54
CA THR A 266 38.36 25.25 -24.59
C THR A 266 37.40 26.18 -25.32
N ASP A 267 37.93 27.15 -26.06
CA ASP A 267 37.15 28.08 -26.89
C ASP A 267 36.07 28.89 -26.14
N LEU A 268 36.34 29.29 -24.90
CA LEU A 268 35.44 30.12 -24.08
C LEU A 268 35.23 31.52 -24.71
N GLN A 269 34.05 31.75 -25.28
CA GLN A 269 33.63 33.05 -25.83
C GLN A 269 32.48 33.63 -25.00
N GLY A 270 32.83 34.47 -24.03
CA GLY A 270 31.86 35.09 -23.11
C GLY A 270 31.54 34.23 -21.89
N PRO A 271 30.62 34.67 -21.01
CA PRO A 271 30.22 33.89 -19.84
C PRO A 271 29.51 32.61 -20.27
N VAL A 272 29.95 31.48 -19.71
CA VAL A 272 29.46 30.14 -20.05
C VAL A 272 28.91 29.47 -18.80
N VAL A 273 27.76 28.79 -18.92
CA VAL A 273 27.17 27.99 -17.85
C VAL A 273 27.42 26.52 -18.16
N VAL A 274 28.21 25.87 -17.30
CA VAL A 274 28.50 24.43 -17.38
C VAL A 274 27.66 23.71 -16.35
N GLU A 275 26.94 22.69 -16.77
CA GLU A 275 26.16 21.81 -15.91
C GLU A 275 26.91 20.49 -15.70
N ILE A 276 27.19 20.18 -14.44
CA ILE A 276 27.84 18.94 -14.03
C ILE A 276 26.77 18.00 -13.48
N GLY A 277 26.55 16.87 -14.15
CA GLY A 277 25.66 15.80 -13.73
C GLY A 277 26.42 14.72 -12.96
N TYR A 278 25.85 14.21 -11.86
CA TYR A 278 26.39 13.08 -11.10
C TYR A 278 25.27 12.27 -10.45
N GLN A 279 25.56 11.01 -10.11
CA GLN A 279 24.61 10.13 -9.42
C GLN A 279 25.36 9.19 -8.46
N GLY A 280 24.78 8.97 -7.29
CA GLY A 280 25.32 8.05 -6.29
C GLY A 280 24.24 7.33 -5.50
N CYS A 281 24.65 6.33 -4.73
CA CYS A 281 23.78 5.50 -3.90
C CYS A 281 24.39 5.27 -2.52
N ALA A 282 23.53 4.90 -1.58
CA ALA A 282 23.92 4.38 -0.30
C ALA A 282 24.15 2.86 -0.39
N ASP A 283 25.08 2.31 0.39
CA ASP A 283 25.35 0.87 0.48
C ASP A 283 24.16 0.05 1.01
N VAL A 284 23.19 0.73 1.65
CA VAL A 284 21.90 0.14 2.06
C VAL A 284 20.94 -0.09 0.88
N GLY A 285 21.37 0.15 -0.36
CA GLY A 285 20.62 -0.17 -1.58
C GLY A 285 19.66 0.92 -2.04
N VAL A 286 19.82 2.16 -1.54
CA VAL A 286 19.00 3.31 -1.94
C VAL A 286 19.82 4.23 -2.84
N CYS A 287 19.35 4.42 -4.07
CA CYS A 287 19.98 5.29 -5.05
C CYS A 287 19.30 6.65 -5.13
N TYR A 288 20.12 7.70 -5.15
CA TYR A 288 19.62 9.06 -5.35
C TYR A 288 19.35 9.30 -6.84
N PRO A 289 18.37 10.15 -7.18
CA PRO A 289 18.14 10.54 -8.57
C PRO A 289 19.38 11.26 -9.13
N PRO A 290 19.56 11.31 -10.47
CA PRO A 290 20.64 12.08 -11.08
C PRO A 290 20.55 13.56 -10.71
N GLU A 291 21.65 14.11 -10.21
CA GLU A 291 21.76 15.48 -9.71
C GLU A 291 22.61 16.34 -10.65
N THR A 292 22.20 17.58 -10.84
CA THR A 292 22.91 18.55 -11.70
C THR A 292 23.35 19.77 -10.90
N ARG A 293 24.56 20.26 -11.13
CA ARG A 293 25.08 21.51 -10.55
C ARG A 293 25.55 22.44 -11.67
N GLN A 294 24.98 23.65 -11.71
CA GLN A 294 25.34 24.67 -12.69
C GLN A 294 26.46 25.56 -12.16
N ILE A 295 27.50 25.74 -12.97
CA ILE A 295 28.67 26.56 -12.65
C ILE A 295 28.76 27.65 -13.71
N ASN A 296 28.76 28.89 -13.25
CA ASN A 296 28.96 30.06 -14.11
C ASN A 296 30.47 30.32 -14.24
N LEU A 297 30.96 30.25 -15.47
CA LEU A 297 32.34 30.52 -15.84
C LEU A 297 32.39 31.89 -16.51
N ASP A 298 33.16 32.83 -15.94
CA ASP A 298 33.42 34.12 -16.55
C ASP A 298 34.84 34.11 -17.15
N PRO A 299 35.02 34.45 -18.45
CA PRO A 299 36.34 34.56 -19.07
C PRO A 299 37.27 35.55 -18.34
N ALA A 300 36.75 36.53 -17.60
CA ALA A 300 37.55 37.46 -16.82
C ALA A 300 38.18 36.85 -15.55
N THR A 301 37.59 35.77 -15.01
CA THR A 301 38.11 35.03 -13.85
C THR A 301 38.84 33.74 -14.25
N PHE A 302 38.60 33.26 -15.48
CA PHE A 302 39.36 32.19 -16.16
C PHE A 302 40.80 32.63 -16.47
N GLY A 303 41.64 32.63 -15.43
CA GLY A 303 43.05 33.06 -15.52
C GLY A 303 43.64 33.53 -14.19
N THR A 304 42.81 33.80 -13.19
CA THR A 304 43.26 34.11 -11.83
C THR A 304 42.84 32.99 -10.89
N ALA A 305 43.81 32.24 -10.36
CA ALA A 305 43.57 31.22 -9.36
C ALA A 305 42.88 31.83 -8.13
N SER A 306 41.56 31.66 -8.03
CA SER A 306 40.76 32.06 -6.88
C SER A 306 40.22 30.79 -6.22
N ALA A 307 40.79 30.45 -5.06
CA ALA A 307 40.20 29.49 -4.15
C ALA A 307 38.99 30.16 -3.47
N ALA A 308 37.80 29.99 -4.04
CA ALA A 308 36.56 30.37 -3.38
C ALA A 308 36.17 29.27 -2.38
N SER A 309 36.49 29.50 -1.11
CA SER A 309 35.99 28.76 0.05
C SER A 309 34.56 29.18 0.39
N ILE A 310 33.64 28.23 0.58
CA ILE A 310 32.41 28.48 1.35
C ILE A 310 32.17 27.32 2.33
N ALA A 311 32.68 27.52 3.54
CA ALA A 311 32.13 27.04 4.81
C ALA A 311 32.51 28.16 5.82
N ALA A 312 31.69 28.75 6.67
CA ALA A 312 30.28 28.64 7.01
C ALA A 312 29.84 29.99 7.61
N ALA A 313 28.54 30.31 7.64
CA ALA A 313 28.02 31.36 8.51
C ALA A 313 26.60 31.02 8.97
N GLY A 314 26.51 30.29 10.09
CA GLY A 314 25.32 30.29 10.93
C GLY A 314 25.41 31.40 11.98
N ALA A 315 24.30 32.15 12.12
CA ALA A 315 23.83 32.94 13.27
C ALA A 315 24.72 34.10 13.78
N ALA A 316 24.23 35.28 14.15
CA ALA A 316 22.90 35.90 14.22
C ALA A 316 23.13 37.40 14.50
N SER A 317 22.13 38.25 14.23
CA SER A 317 21.59 39.20 15.24
C SER A 317 20.49 40.11 14.67
N ALA A 318 19.32 39.99 15.30
CA ALA A 318 18.37 41.04 15.65
C ALA A 318 17.65 41.84 14.54
N MET A 319 16.34 41.55 14.42
CA MET A 319 15.31 42.50 13.98
C MET A 319 15.30 43.77 14.85
N PRO A 320 14.84 44.90 14.32
CA PRO A 320 13.84 45.72 14.98
C PRO A 320 12.45 45.27 14.50
N SER A 321 11.64 44.78 15.43
CA SER A 321 10.21 44.53 15.21
C SER A 321 9.50 45.84 14.88
N THR A 322 8.95 45.93 13.67
CA THR A 322 7.80 46.81 13.40
C THR A 322 6.76 46.02 12.61
N VAL A 323 5.56 46.05 13.17
CA VAL A 323 4.33 45.34 12.82
C VAL A 323 3.80 45.76 11.45
N SER A 324 3.58 44.81 10.52
CA SER A 324 2.33 44.62 9.73
C SER A 324 2.56 43.90 8.39
N SER A 325 1.96 42.70 8.30
CA SER A 325 1.22 42.08 7.17
C SER A 325 1.87 41.79 5.80
N LEU A 326 1.69 40.51 5.38
CA LEU A 326 1.69 39.89 4.03
C LEU A 326 3.06 39.40 3.49
N THR A 327 3.28 38.20 2.94
CA THR A 327 2.50 36.97 2.74
C THR A 327 3.49 35.84 2.38
N SER A 328 3.36 34.72 3.08
CA SER A 328 3.92 33.39 2.80
C SER A 328 3.46 32.86 1.44
N ALA A 329 4.36 32.21 0.68
CA ALA A 329 3.95 31.24 -0.32
C ALA A 329 3.07 30.17 0.37
N PRO A 330 1.93 29.75 -0.22
CA PRO A 330 0.91 29.07 0.54
C PRO A 330 1.36 27.66 0.91
N PRO A 331 0.98 27.15 2.09
CA PRO A 331 0.90 25.72 2.32
C PRO A 331 -0.12 25.15 1.35
N THR A 332 0.18 24.02 0.72
CA THR A 332 -0.82 23.22 0.01
C THR A 332 -1.99 23.01 0.96
N ASP A 333 -3.15 23.52 0.59
CA ASP A 333 -4.32 23.50 1.45
C ASP A 333 -4.67 22.03 1.72
N PRO A 334 -4.81 21.59 2.99
CA PRO A 334 -5.22 20.23 3.30
C PRO A 334 -6.49 19.83 2.54
N SER A 335 -7.35 20.77 2.14
CA SER A 335 -8.58 20.51 1.38
C SER A 335 -8.41 19.93 -0.04
N GLN A 336 -7.19 19.79 -0.57
CA GLN A 336 -6.92 19.42 -1.98
C GLN A 336 -6.28 18.04 -2.22
N MET A 337 -6.17 17.19 -1.20
CA MET A 337 -5.74 15.79 -1.35
C MET A 337 -6.93 14.85 -1.21
N SER A 338 -6.92 13.68 -1.89
CA SER A 338 -7.95 12.66 -1.65
C SER A 338 -7.99 12.31 -0.17
N GLU A 339 -9.17 12.00 0.36
CA GLU A 339 -9.35 11.76 1.80
C GLU A 339 -8.43 10.66 2.32
N ALA A 340 -8.15 9.65 1.50
CA ALA A 340 -7.19 8.60 1.80
C ALA A 340 -5.75 9.12 1.87
N ASP A 341 -5.35 10.02 0.96
CA ASP A 341 -3.98 10.57 0.90
C ASP A 341 -3.71 11.60 1.99
N ARG A 342 -4.73 12.36 2.43
CA ARG A 342 -4.65 13.23 3.62
C ARG A 342 -4.39 12.43 4.88
N ILE A 343 -5.05 11.29 4.99
CA ILE A 343 -4.89 10.39 6.12
C ILE A 343 -3.47 9.81 6.05
N THR A 344 -3.03 9.29 4.91
CA THR A 344 -1.67 8.75 4.74
C THR A 344 -0.58 9.77 5.09
N ASN A 345 -0.68 11.02 4.60
CA ASN A 345 0.33 12.05 4.85
C ASN A 345 0.35 12.53 6.32
N THR A 346 -0.81 12.58 6.99
CA THR A 346 -0.85 12.89 8.43
C THR A 346 -0.36 11.73 9.28
N LEU A 347 -0.54 10.47 8.83
CA LEU A 347 -0.04 9.27 9.51
C LEU A 347 1.47 9.07 9.33
N MET A 348 2.04 9.40 8.16
CA MET A 348 3.48 9.31 7.89
C MET A 348 4.35 10.16 8.81
N ASN A 349 3.86 11.33 9.24
CA ASN A 349 4.58 12.21 10.15
C ASN A 349 4.13 12.07 11.62
N ALA A 350 3.24 11.13 11.92
CA ALA A 350 2.66 10.96 13.25
C ALA A 350 3.41 9.91 14.09
N ASN A 351 3.54 10.17 15.38
CA ASN A 351 4.05 9.20 16.35
C ASN A 351 3.10 7.98 16.44
N LEU A 352 3.64 6.78 16.68
CA LEU A 352 2.89 5.52 16.73
C LEU A 352 1.64 5.59 17.63
N TRP A 353 1.72 6.31 18.75
CA TRP A 353 0.58 6.55 19.65
C TRP A 353 -0.56 7.35 19.00
N ILE A 354 -0.25 8.36 18.19
CA ILE A 354 -1.25 9.16 17.47
C ILE A 354 -1.90 8.31 16.38
N VAL A 355 -1.12 7.46 15.69
CA VAL A 355 -1.64 6.51 14.71
C VAL A 355 -2.65 5.57 15.39
N VAL A 356 -2.24 4.88 16.47
CA VAL A 356 -3.10 3.97 17.24
C VAL A 356 -4.37 4.66 17.75
N LEU A 357 -4.26 5.88 18.28
CA LEU A 357 -5.41 6.64 18.76
C LEU A 357 -6.36 7.03 17.62
N THR A 358 -5.82 7.43 16.47
CA THR A 358 -6.60 7.81 15.29
C THR A 358 -7.37 6.61 14.74
N PHE A 359 -6.72 5.45 14.64
CA PHE A 359 -7.36 4.19 14.25
C PHE A 359 -8.44 3.76 15.24
N PHE A 360 -8.21 3.93 16.54
CA PHE A 360 -9.22 3.66 17.56
C PHE A 360 -10.45 4.57 17.40
N ILE A 361 -10.24 5.87 17.14
CA ILE A 361 -11.32 6.82 16.86
C ILE A 361 -12.07 6.43 15.59
N PHE A 362 -11.37 6.09 14.51
CA PHE A 362 -12.00 5.60 13.29
C PHE A 362 -12.83 4.34 13.54
N GLY A 363 -12.31 3.39 14.32
CA GLY A 363 -13.08 2.21 14.75
C GLY A 363 -14.37 2.58 15.48
N LEU A 364 -14.31 3.58 16.36
CA LEU A 364 -15.49 4.07 17.09
C LEU A 364 -16.50 4.74 16.16
N LEU A 365 -16.06 5.57 15.21
CA LEU A 365 -16.93 6.16 14.18
C LEU A 365 -17.56 5.07 13.30
N LEU A 366 -16.79 4.04 12.94
CA LEU A 366 -17.24 2.93 12.12
C LEU A 366 -18.22 1.99 12.83
N SER A 367 -18.26 2.02 14.17
CA SER A 367 -19.30 1.30 14.93
C SER A 367 -20.71 1.82 14.62
N PHE A 368 -20.84 3.06 14.11
CA PHE A 368 -22.10 3.61 13.63
C PHE A 368 -22.47 3.19 12.20
N THR A 369 -21.67 2.35 11.56
CA THR A 369 -21.96 1.86 10.21
C THR A 369 -23.08 0.83 10.21
N PRO A 370 -23.81 0.72 9.08
CA PRO A 370 -24.91 -0.22 8.92
C PRO A 370 -24.54 -1.70 9.10
N CYS A 371 -23.26 -2.08 8.98
CA CYS A 371 -22.83 -3.47 9.08
C CYS A 371 -22.57 -3.93 10.52
N VAL A 372 -22.38 -2.99 11.46
CA VAL A 372 -22.13 -3.29 12.88
C VAL A 372 -23.43 -3.35 13.68
N PHE A 373 -24.41 -2.52 13.31
CA PHE A 373 -25.72 -2.49 13.95
C PHE A 373 -26.45 -3.85 14.01
N PRO A 374 -26.44 -4.70 12.96
CA PRO A 374 -27.03 -6.04 12.99
C PRO A 374 -26.43 -6.97 14.04
N MET A 375 -25.21 -6.69 14.52
CA MET A 375 -24.58 -7.48 15.58
C MET A 375 -25.16 -7.20 16.97
N ILE A 376 -25.75 -6.02 17.19
CA ILE A 376 -26.38 -5.66 18.47
C ILE A 376 -27.57 -6.59 18.78
N PRO A 377 -28.53 -6.84 17.85
CA PRO A 377 -29.56 -7.86 18.04
C PRO A 377 -29.03 -9.27 18.25
N ILE A 378 -27.95 -9.66 17.56
CA ILE A 378 -27.32 -10.98 17.70
C ILE A 378 -26.77 -11.15 19.12
N LEU A 379 -25.93 -10.22 19.58
CA LEU A 379 -25.40 -10.21 20.95
C LEU A 379 -26.52 -10.13 21.98
N SER A 380 -27.54 -9.29 21.76
CA SER A 380 -28.71 -9.21 22.64
C SER A 380 -29.47 -10.54 22.71
N SER A 381 -29.67 -11.23 21.59
CA SER A 381 -30.33 -12.54 21.55
C SER A 381 -29.51 -13.65 22.21
N ILE A 382 -28.17 -13.60 22.11
CA ILE A 382 -27.26 -14.54 22.77
C ILE A 382 -27.23 -14.29 24.28
N ILE A 383 -27.17 -13.02 24.69
CA ILE A 383 -27.17 -12.63 26.10
C ILE A 383 -28.53 -12.92 26.73
N VAL A 384 -29.65 -12.59 26.08
CA VAL A 384 -31.01 -12.77 26.62
C VAL A 384 -31.55 -14.19 26.44
N GLY A 385 -31.08 -14.94 25.42
CA GLY A 385 -31.54 -16.29 25.09
C GLY A 385 -30.99 -17.42 25.98
N GLN A 386 -29.98 -17.15 26.82
CA GLN A 386 -29.51 -18.09 27.85
C GLN A 386 -30.45 -18.07 29.07
N GLY A 387 -31.61 -18.72 28.94
CA GLY A 387 -32.75 -18.60 29.84
C GLY A 387 -32.52 -18.76 31.35
N ASN A 388 -33.35 -18.01 32.09
CA ASN A 388 -33.84 -18.24 33.46
C ASN A 388 -32.87 -18.32 34.66
N GLN A 389 -31.61 -17.89 34.55
CA GLN A 389 -30.79 -17.62 35.74
C GLN A 389 -30.17 -16.23 35.66
N ASN A 390 -30.36 -15.43 36.72
CA ASN A 390 -29.93 -14.03 36.87
C ASN A 390 -28.62 -13.73 36.11
N ILE A 391 -28.76 -13.10 34.95
CA ILE A 391 -27.62 -12.72 34.13
C ILE A 391 -26.94 -11.53 34.79
N THR A 392 -25.85 -11.80 35.50
CA THR A 392 -25.02 -10.75 36.11
C THR A 392 -24.35 -9.93 35.00
N ALA A 393 -24.29 -8.61 35.15
CA ALA A 393 -23.59 -7.68 34.24
C ALA A 393 -22.17 -8.15 33.86
N ARG A 394 -21.47 -8.79 34.81
CA ARG A 394 -20.15 -9.38 34.61
C ARG A 394 -20.13 -10.46 33.51
N LYS A 395 -21.17 -11.28 33.39
CA LYS A 395 -21.25 -12.35 32.39
C LYS A 395 -21.52 -11.77 30.99
N GLY A 396 -22.41 -10.78 30.88
CA GLY A 396 -22.66 -10.05 29.62
C GLY A 396 -21.42 -9.29 29.12
N PHE A 397 -20.66 -8.68 30.04
CA PHE A 397 -19.38 -8.06 29.74
C PHE A 397 -18.34 -9.08 29.26
N ILE A 398 -18.17 -10.21 29.94
CA ILE A 398 -17.21 -11.26 29.55
C ILE A 398 -17.54 -11.83 28.15
N ILE A 399 -18.82 -12.08 27.87
CA ILE A 399 -19.25 -12.56 26.54
C ILE A 399 -18.90 -11.53 25.46
N SER A 400 -19.18 -10.26 25.71
CA SER A 400 -18.88 -9.17 24.76
C SER A 400 -17.37 -8.95 24.60
N LEU A 401 -16.59 -9.11 25.68
CA LEU A 401 -15.12 -9.04 25.66
C LEU A 401 -14.51 -10.13 24.78
N VAL A 402 -14.96 -11.37 24.94
CA VAL A 402 -14.47 -12.50 24.14
C VAL A 402 -14.85 -12.34 22.67
N PHE A 403 -16.06 -11.83 22.40
CA PHE A 403 -16.50 -11.50 21.05
C PHE A 403 -15.57 -10.46 20.40
N VAL A 404 -15.33 -9.33 21.08
CA VAL A 404 -14.50 -8.23 20.57
C VAL A 404 -13.04 -8.65 20.43
N LEU A 405 -12.47 -9.40 21.38
CA LEU A 405 -11.09 -9.89 21.28
C LEU A 405 -10.89 -10.85 20.11
N SER A 406 -11.88 -11.71 19.82
CA SER A 406 -11.81 -12.64 18.70
C SER A 406 -11.90 -11.91 17.36
N MET A 407 -12.72 -10.86 17.29
CA MET A 407 -12.79 -9.98 16.13
C MET A 407 -11.48 -9.19 15.96
N ALA A 408 -10.92 -8.66 17.05
CA ALA A 408 -9.67 -7.92 17.04
C ALA A 408 -8.50 -8.79 16.56
N LEU A 409 -8.43 -10.04 17.01
CA LEU A 409 -7.44 -11.01 16.52
C LEU A 409 -7.55 -11.22 15.00
N ALA A 410 -8.77 -11.34 14.46
CA ALA A 410 -8.97 -11.52 13.02
C ALA A 410 -8.47 -10.30 12.23
N TYR A 411 -8.78 -9.08 12.68
CA TYR A 411 -8.30 -7.86 12.03
C TYR A 411 -6.80 -7.61 12.23
N THR A 412 -6.22 -8.00 13.37
CA THR A 412 -4.77 -7.97 13.56
C THR A 412 -4.08 -8.90 12.57
N ILE A 413 -4.58 -10.12 12.38
CA ILE A 413 -4.04 -11.05 11.39
C ILE A 413 -4.14 -10.41 9.99
N ALA A 414 -5.30 -9.85 9.62
CA ALA A 414 -5.45 -9.15 8.35
C ALA A 414 -4.47 -7.98 8.20
N GLY A 415 -4.18 -7.24 9.28
CA GLY A 415 -3.26 -6.10 9.28
C GLY A 415 -1.79 -6.50 9.16
N VAL A 416 -1.40 -7.59 9.82
CA VAL A 416 -0.07 -8.19 9.68
C VAL A 416 0.13 -8.69 8.25
N LEU A 417 -0.85 -9.45 7.72
CA LEU A 417 -0.81 -9.94 6.33
C LEU A 417 -0.74 -8.76 5.36
N ALA A 418 -1.49 -7.68 5.59
CA ALA A 418 -1.42 -6.50 4.77
C ALA A 418 -0.06 -5.79 4.79
N GLY A 419 0.60 -5.71 5.96
CA GLY A 419 1.97 -5.18 6.06
C GLY A 419 2.99 -6.02 5.30
N ILE A 420 2.79 -7.33 5.23
CA ILE A 420 3.68 -8.27 4.53
C ILE A 420 3.40 -8.28 3.01
N PHE A 421 2.13 -8.35 2.58
CA PHE A 421 1.75 -8.49 1.17
C PHE A 421 1.67 -7.15 0.40
N GLY A 422 1.64 -6.01 1.09
CA GLY A 422 1.67 -4.67 0.49
C GLY A 422 0.49 -4.37 -0.46
N ALA A 423 0.69 -3.44 -1.39
CA ALA A 423 -0.33 -2.92 -2.30
C ALA A 423 -1.04 -3.99 -3.18
N ASN A 424 -0.46 -5.19 -3.31
CA ASN A 424 -1.06 -6.31 -4.07
C ASN A 424 -2.34 -6.85 -3.42
N LEU A 425 -2.50 -6.73 -2.10
CA LEU A 425 -3.71 -7.18 -1.40
C LEU A 425 -4.94 -6.38 -1.84
N GLN A 426 -4.78 -5.08 -2.09
CA GLN A 426 -5.86 -4.20 -2.54
C GLN A 426 -6.32 -4.55 -3.95
N ALA A 427 -5.40 -4.90 -4.85
CA ALA A 427 -5.74 -5.37 -6.20
C ALA A 427 -6.48 -6.71 -6.17
N ALA A 428 -6.11 -7.63 -5.28
CA ALA A 428 -6.78 -8.92 -5.12
C ALA A 428 -8.22 -8.78 -4.59
N LEU A 429 -8.44 -7.88 -3.62
CA LEU A 429 -9.77 -7.63 -3.05
C LEU A 429 -10.74 -6.90 -3.99
N GLN A 430 -10.22 -6.21 -5.01
CA GLN A 430 -11.02 -5.53 -6.03
C GLN A 430 -11.39 -6.41 -7.22
N ASN A 431 -11.01 -7.70 -7.22
CA ASN A 431 -11.40 -8.61 -8.29
C ASN A 431 -12.94 -8.71 -8.41
N PRO A 432 -13.53 -8.58 -9.62
CA PRO A 432 -14.98 -8.66 -9.83
C PRO A 432 -15.63 -9.91 -9.21
N TRP A 433 -14.92 -11.04 -9.17
CA TRP A 433 -15.41 -12.27 -8.55
C TRP A 433 -15.52 -12.16 -7.02
N VAL A 434 -14.56 -11.48 -6.38
CA VAL A 434 -14.54 -11.26 -4.92
C VAL A 434 -15.65 -10.27 -4.54
N LEU A 435 -15.74 -9.14 -5.25
CA LEU A 435 -16.80 -8.15 -5.06
C LEU A 435 -18.19 -8.76 -5.29
N GLY A 436 -18.36 -9.54 -6.35
CA GLY A 436 -19.61 -10.25 -6.65
C GLY A 436 -20.01 -11.23 -5.55
N THR A 437 -19.04 -11.98 -4.99
CA THR A 437 -19.29 -12.90 -3.87
C THR A 437 -19.77 -12.15 -2.64
N PHE A 438 -19.12 -11.02 -2.27
CA PHE A 438 -19.54 -10.20 -1.14
C PHE A 438 -20.92 -9.55 -1.35
N ALA A 439 -21.21 -9.06 -2.56
CA ALA A 439 -22.53 -8.53 -2.89
C ALA A 439 -23.62 -9.59 -2.72
N ILE A 440 -23.40 -10.83 -3.17
CA ILE A 440 -24.33 -11.95 -2.97
C ILE A 440 -24.52 -12.24 -1.47
N ILE A 441 -23.44 -12.26 -0.68
CA ILE A 441 -23.52 -12.47 0.78
C ILE A 441 -24.38 -11.39 1.44
N PHE A 442 -24.25 -10.12 1.05
CA PHE A 442 -25.09 -9.05 1.60
C PHE A 442 -26.57 -9.18 1.20
N VAL A 443 -26.85 -9.58 -0.04
CA VAL A 443 -28.23 -9.86 -0.49
C VAL A 443 -28.84 -11.00 0.35
N LEU A 444 -28.09 -12.07 0.57
CA LEU A 444 -28.51 -13.18 1.42
C LEU A 444 -28.77 -12.70 2.87
N LEU A 445 -27.85 -11.93 3.46
CA LEU A 445 -28.03 -11.41 4.82
C LEU A 445 -29.26 -10.51 4.94
N ALA A 446 -29.50 -9.65 3.94
CA ALA A 446 -30.67 -8.79 3.88
C ALA A 446 -31.98 -9.59 3.78
N LEU A 447 -32.01 -10.63 2.92
CA LEU A 447 -33.16 -11.54 2.81
C LEU A 447 -33.46 -12.27 4.14
N SER A 448 -32.42 -12.62 4.91
CA SER A 448 -32.60 -13.17 6.25
C SER A 448 -33.18 -12.15 7.24
N MET A 449 -32.77 -10.88 7.16
CA MET A 449 -33.34 -9.79 7.97
C MET A 449 -34.81 -9.51 7.65
N PHE A 450 -35.24 -9.66 6.39
CA PHE A 450 -36.65 -9.59 6.00
C PHE A 450 -37.47 -10.80 6.44
N GLY A 451 -36.83 -11.85 6.97
CA GLY A 451 -37.50 -13.05 7.47
C GLY A 451 -37.98 -13.99 6.37
N PHE A 452 -37.48 -13.85 5.12
CA PHE A 452 -37.76 -14.81 4.05
C PHE A 452 -37.24 -16.22 4.38
N TYR A 453 -36.10 -16.27 5.08
CA TYR A 453 -35.59 -17.47 5.71
C TYR A 453 -34.84 -17.08 7.00
N GLU A 454 -35.13 -17.77 8.09
CA GLU A 454 -34.20 -17.80 9.22
C GLU A 454 -33.17 -18.89 8.91
N ILE A 455 -31.88 -18.58 9.05
CA ILE A 455 -30.83 -19.61 9.07
C ILE A 455 -30.98 -20.38 10.39
N GLN A 456 -32.05 -21.17 10.50
CA GLN A 456 -32.21 -22.12 11.58
C GLN A 456 -31.38 -23.34 11.21
N LEU A 457 -30.33 -23.58 11.99
CA LEU A 457 -29.58 -24.83 11.96
C LEU A 457 -30.59 -26.00 12.01
N PRO A 458 -30.48 -27.02 11.13
CA PRO A 458 -31.40 -28.14 11.11
C PRO A 458 -31.52 -28.73 12.52
N SER A 459 -32.74 -29.02 12.95
CA SER A 459 -33.05 -29.37 14.35
C SER A 459 -32.19 -30.52 14.90
N SER A 460 -31.69 -31.41 14.03
CA SER A 460 -30.75 -32.49 14.35
C SER A 460 -29.32 -32.02 14.68
N LEU A 461 -28.83 -30.98 14.00
CA LEU A 461 -27.55 -30.33 14.30
C LEU A 461 -27.70 -29.44 15.53
N GLN A 462 -28.82 -28.71 15.62
CA GLN A 462 -29.15 -27.89 16.77
C GLN A 462 -29.24 -28.72 18.05
N SER A 463 -29.89 -29.90 18.01
CA SER A 463 -29.99 -30.82 19.15
C SER A 463 -28.65 -31.47 19.52
N LYS A 464 -27.80 -31.81 18.53
CA LYS A 464 -26.45 -32.34 18.78
C LYS A 464 -25.53 -31.29 19.39
N ILE A 465 -25.55 -30.06 18.86
CA ILE A 465 -24.75 -28.94 19.36
C ILE A 465 -25.24 -28.54 20.75
N THR A 466 -26.55 -28.47 21.00
CA THR A 466 -27.08 -28.19 22.35
C THR A 466 -26.81 -29.32 23.34
N GLN A 467 -26.80 -30.59 22.92
CA GLN A 467 -26.36 -31.70 23.79
C GLN A 467 -24.86 -31.66 24.11
N LEU A 468 -24.00 -31.31 23.13
CA LEU A 468 -22.57 -31.09 23.36
C LEU A 468 -22.33 -29.87 24.26
N SER A 469 -23.08 -28.79 24.03
CA SER A 469 -22.99 -27.53 24.78
C SER A 469 -23.53 -27.66 26.21
N ASN A 470 -24.58 -28.47 26.44
CA ASN A 470 -25.07 -28.77 27.79
C ASN A 470 -24.13 -29.69 28.58
N LYS A 471 -23.28 -30.47 27.92
CA LYS A 471 -22.23 -31.27 28.59
C LYS A 471 -21.02 -30.43 29.00
N GLN A 472 -20.78 -29.28 28.38
CA GLN A 472 -19.77 -28.32 28.80
C GLN A 472 -20.35 -27.34 29.82
N LYS A 473 -20.02 -27.52 31.11
CA LYS A 473 -20.35 -26.59 32.21
C LYS A 473 -19.75 -25.16 32.06
N GLY A 474 -19.13 -24.82 30.94
CA GLY A 474 -18.62 -23.48 30.57
C GLY A 474 -19.02 -22.99 29.17
N GLY A 475 -19.98 -23.65 28.52
CA GLY A 475 -20.24 -23.56 27.07
C GLY A 475 -21.01 -22.34 26.57
N SER A 476 -20.34 -21.18 26.47
CA SER A 476 -20.73 -20.16 25.48
C SER A 476 -19.58 -19.30 24.95
N LEU A 477 -18.42 -19.26 25.63
CA LEU A 477 -17.30 -18.42 25.20
C LEU A 477 -16.67 -18.87 23.88
N THR A 478 -16.45 -20.17 23.68
CA THR A 478 -15.84 -20.69 22.43
C THR A 478 -16.73 -20.45 21.20
N GLY A 479 -18.04 -20.63 21.35
CA GLY A 479 -19.00 -20.34 20.26
C GLY A 479 -19.08 -18.85 19.95
N VAL A 480 -19.02 -18.00 20.97
CA VAL A 480 -18.96 -16.53 20.82
C VAL A 480 -17.64 -16.09 20.17
N ALA A 481 -16.52 -16.74 20.49
CA ALA A 481 -15.23 -16.47 19.87
C ALA A 481 -15.21 -16.79 18.36
N ILE A 482 -15.72 -17.97 17.97
CA ILE A 482 -15.84 -18.37 16.57
C ILE A 482 -16.76 -17.40 15.81
N MET A 483 -17.91 -17.05 16.39
CA MET A 483 -18.82 -16.08 15.78
C MET A 483 -18.19 -14.68 15.67
N GLY A 484 -17.39 -14.26 16.66
CA GLY A 484 -16.64 -13.00 16.60
C GLY A 484 -15.61 -12.97 15.48
N PHE A 485 -14.85 -14.06 15.30
CA PHE A 485 -13.88 -14.19 14.21
C PHE A 485 -14.55 -14.19 12.83
N LEU A 486 -15.61 -14.98 12.65
CA LEU A 486 -16.38 -15.01 11.40
C LEU A 486 -17.04 -13.66 11.08
N SER A 487 -17.47 -12.93 12.12
CA SER A 487 -18.06 -11.59 11.94
C SER A 487 -17.05 -10.58 11.39
N ALA A 488 -15.76 -10.68 11.74
CA ALA A 488 -14.72 -9.84 11.15
C ALA A 488 -14.62 -10.01 9.63
N LEU A 489 -14.73 -11.25 9.12
CA LEU A 489 -14.74 -11.55 7.69
C LEU A 489 -15.95 -10.93 6.98
N ILE A 490 -17.12 -10.95 7.62
CA ILE A 490 -18.36 -10.41 7.06
C ILE A 490 -18.37 -8.87 7.07
N VAL A 491 -17.77 -8.25 8.08
CA VAL A 491 -17.72 -6.79 8.23
C VAL A 491 -16.64 -6.16 7.33
N GLY A 492 -15.61 -6.92 6.93
CA GLY A 492 -14.50 -6.48 6.07
C GLY A 492 -14.91 -5.61 4.86
N PRO A 493 -15.88 -6.01 4.02
CA PRO A 493 -16.30 -5.23 2.86
C PRO A 493 -16.88 -3.85 3.21
N CYS A 494 -17.52 -3.71 4.38
CA CYS A 494 -18.09 -2.44 4.82
C CYS A 494 -17.06 -1.47 5.39
N VAL A 495 -15.89 -2.01 5.76
CA VAL A 495 -14.78 -1.26 6.36
C VAL A 495 -13.67 -1.03 5.32
N ALA A 496 -13.88 -1.49 4.08
CA ALA A 496 -12.92 -1.42 2.99
C ALA A 496 -12.40 0.01 2.67
N PRO A 497 -13.21 1.09 2.67
CA PRO A 497 -12.68 2.42 2.34
C PRO A 497 -11.69 2.98 3.39
N PRO A 498 -12.01 2.99 4.69
CA PRO A 498 -11.03 3.35 5.73
C PRO A 498 -9.84 2.39 5.77
N LEU A 499 -10.08 1.09 5.56
CA LEU A 499 -9.00 0.10 5.46
C LEU A 499 -8.10 0.39 4.26
N ALA A 500 -8.60 0.80 3.10
CA ALA A 500 -7.76 1.07 1.93
C ALA A 500 -6.71 2.15 2.22
N GLY A 501 -7.10 3.28 2.83
CA GLY A 501 -6.14 4.31 3.25
C GLY A 501 -5.12 3.79 4.27
N ALA A 502 -5.58 2.98 5.23
CA ALA A 502 -4.72 2.32 6.20
C ALA A 502 -3.73 1.32 5.57
N LEU A 503 -4.21 0.49 4.63
CA LEU A 503 -3.46 -0.54 3.94
C LEU A 503 -2.43 0.07 2.99
N ILE A 504 -2.73 1.20 2.36
CA ILE A 504 -1.77 1.97 1.56
C ILE A 504 -0.65 2.49 2.46
N TYR A 505 -0.98 3.09 3.61
CA TYR A 505 0.01 3.54 4.57
C TYR A 505 0.88 2.38 5.11
N ILE A 506 0.25 1.31 5.61
CA ILE A 506 0.91 0.12 6.16
C ILE A 506 1.76 -0.59 5.09
N GLY A 507 1.25 -0.65 3.86
CA GLY A 507 1.95 -1.27 2.73
C GLY A 507 3.13 -0.45 2.22
N GLN A 508 3.12 0.88 2.40
CA GLN A 508 4.27 1.74 2.11
C GLN A 508 5.33 1.68 3.21
N THR A 509 4.93 1.53 4.48
CA THR A 509 5.86 1.44 5.60
C THR A 509 6.49 0.05 5.75
N GLY A 510 5.85 -1.00 5.23
CA GLY A 510 6.36 -2.39 5.30
C GLY A 510 6.41 -2.98 6.72
N ASP A 511 5.89 -2.26 7.72
CA ASP A 511 5.91 -2.65 9.13
C ASP A 511 4.65 -3.45 9.49
N ALA A 512 4.82 -4.78 9.56
CA ALA A 512 3.78 -5.72 9.93
C ALA A 512 3.25 -5.52 11.37
N VAL A 513 4.10 -5.06 12.30
CA VAL A 513 3.73 -4.80 13.69
C VAL A 513 2.86 -3.56 13.78
N LEU A 514 3.23 -2.50 13.06
CA LEU A 514 2.42 -1.29 12.94
C LEU A 514 1.04 -1.59 12.33
N GLY A 515 1.00 -2.38 11.26
CA GLY A 515 -0.26 -2.81 10.65
C GLY A 515 -1.15 -3.63 11.58
N GLY A 516 -0.55 -4.57 12.31
CA GLY A 516 -1.25 -5.38 13.31
C GLY A 516 -1.82 -4.54 14.46
N LEU A 517 -1.03 -3.60 15.02
CA LEU A 517 -1.44 -2.73 16.11
C LEU A 517 -2.52 -1.72 15.70
N ALA A 518 -2.41 -1.14 14.50
CA ALA A 518 -3.39 -0.20 13.98
C ALA A 518 -4.78 -0.85 13.82
N LEU A 519 -4.85 -2.04 13.18
CA LEU A 519 -6.12 -2.75 13.01
C LEU A 519 -6.66 -3.37 14.30
N PHE A 520 -5.77 -3.76 15.22
CA PHE A 520 -6.17 -4.15 16.57
C PHE A 520 -6.90 -3.00 17.30
N ALA A 521 -6.30 -1.81 17.29
CA ALA A 521 -6.85 -0.62 17.94
C ALA A 521 -8.19 -0.20 17.32
N MET A 522 -8.28 -0.25 15.98
CA MET A 522 -9.52 -0.02 15.24
C MET A 522 -10.63 -0.99 15.64
N SER A 523 -10.31 -2.30 15.74
CA SER A 523 -11.29 -3.30 16.17
C SER A 523 -11.75 -3.10 17.61
N LEU A 524 -10.84 -2.68 18.50
CA LEU A 524 -11.20 -2.33 19.88
C LEU A 524 -12.14 -1.12 19.91
N GLY A 525 -11.86 -0.08 19.11
CA GLY A 525 -12.73 1.10 18.99
C GLY A 525 -14.15 0.74 18.56
N MET A 526 -14.28 -0.13 17.54
CA MET A 526 -15.58 -0.62 17.09
C MET A 526 -16.30 -1.49 18.15
N GLY A 527 -15.53 -2.21 18.97
CA GLY A 527 -16.03 -3.04 20.06
C GLY A 527 -16.50 -2.27 21.29
N VAL A 528 -16.10 -1.01 21.49
CA VAL A 528 -16.47 -0.22 22.68
C VAL A 528 -17.98 -0.12 22.86
N PRO A 529 -18.80 0.26 21.84
CA PRO A 529 -20.25 0.29 22.00
C PRO A 529 -20.86 -1.09 22.35
N LEU A 530 -20.31 -2.18 21.79
CA LEU A 530 -20.76 -3.54 22.09
C LEU A 530 -20.44 -3.95 23.53
N LEU A 531 -19.25 -3.59 24.04
CA LEU A 531 -18.86 -3.81 25.44
C LEU A 531 -19.75 -3.03 26.40
N LEU A 532 -20.08 -1.78 26.06
CA LEU A 532 -20.98 -0.92 26.83
C LEU A 532 -22.39 -1.53 26.91
N LEU A 533 -22.91 -2.01 25.78
CA LEU A 533 -24.19 -2.71 25.72
C LEU A 533 -24.16 -4.03 26.51
N GLY A 534 -23.09 -4.82 26.41
CA GLY A 534 -22.89 -6.05 27.18
C GLY A 534 -22.80 -5.81 28.69
N ALA A 535 -22.11 -4.74 29.11
CA ALA A 535 -22.00 -4.33 30.51
C ALA A 535 -23.35 -3.86 31.09
N SER A 536 -24.23 -3.30 30.25
CA SER A 536 -25.55 -2.81 30.68
C SER A 536 -26.56 -3.92 31.03
N ALA A 537 -26.20 -5.20 30.83
CA ALA A 537 -26.92 -6.39 31.31
C ALA A 537 -28.43 -6.41 31.00
N GLY A 538 -28.85 -5.81 29.88
CA GLY A 538 -30.27 -5.75 29.50
C GLY A 538 -31.11 -4.73 30.29
N LYS A 539 -30.51 -3.89 31.14
CA LYS A 539 -31.23 -2.85 31.89
C LYS A 539 -31.63 -1.65 31.01
N LEU A 540 -30.88 -1.42 29.93
CA LEU A 540 -31.11 -0.35 28.95
C LEU A 540 -31.82 -0.85 27.68
N LEU A 541 -31.86 -2.17 27.44
CA LEU A 541 -32.36 -2.75 26.21
C LEU A 541 -33.84 -3.16 26.37
N PRO A 542 -34.77 -2.59 25.58
CA PRO A 542 -36.16 -3.04 25.58
C PRO A 542 -36.23 -4.50 25.11
N ARG A 543 -37.18 -5.27 25.66
CA ARG A 543 -37.42 -6.65 25.22
C ARG A 543 -37.63 -6.68 23.71
N ALA A 544 -37.06 -7.68 23.04
CA ALA A 544 -37.29 -7.90 21.61
C ALA A 544 -38.80 -7.97 21.33
N GLY A 545 -39.29 -7.01 20.55
CA GLY A 545 -40.72 -6.82 20.25
C GLY A 545 -40.92 -6.21 18.87
N ALA A 546 -42.08 -5.60 18.60
CA ALA A 546 -42.43 -5.07 17.27
C ALA A 546 -41.44 -4.03 16.70
N TRP A 547 -40.76 -3.28 17.58
CA TRP A 547 -39.71 -2.34 17.18
C TRP A 547 -38.52 -3.04 16.49
N MET A 548 -38.15 -4.25 16.92
CA MET A 548 -37.05 -5.02 16.34
C MET A 548 -37.32 -5.37 14.87
N ASN A 549 -38.56 -5.67 14.51
CA ASN A 549 -38.92 -5.97 13.12
C ASN A 549 -38.80 -4.73 12.23
N THR A 550 -39.10 -3.55 12.77
CA THR A 550 -38.95 -2.27 12.07
C THR A 550 -37.46 -1.98 11.83
N VAL A 551 -36.62 -2.19 12.84
CA VAL A 551 -35.16 -2.04 12.76
C VAL A 551 -34.56 -3.01 11.74
N LYS A 552 -34.92 -4.30 11.79
CA LYS A 552 -34.49 -5.32 10.81
C LYS A 552 -34.85 -4.93 9.38
N ALA A 553 -36.06 -4.42 9.15
CA ALA A 553 -36.49 -3.99 7.83
C ALA A 553 -35.67 -2.80 7.30
N VAL A 554 -35.43 -1.78 8.14
CA VAL A 554 -34.62 -0.61 7.75
C VAL A 554 -33.18 -1.01 7.42
N PHE A 555 -32.53 -1.79 8.29
CA PHE A 555 -31.16 -2.25 8.04
C PHE A 555 -31.06 -3.27 6.89
N GLY A 556 -32.10 -4.09 6.66
CA GLY A 556 -32.17 -4.97 5.49
C GLY A 556 -32.17 -4.20 4.17
N VAL A 557 -32.96 -3.11 4.09
CA VAL A 557 -32.94 -2.22 2.90
C VAL A 557 -31.59 -1.54 2.75
N LEU A 558 -30.97 -1.11 3.85
CA LEU A 558 -29.65 -0.49 3.83
C LEU A 558 -28.55 -1.47 3.35
N LEU A 559 -28.59 -2.73 3.81
CA LEU A 559 -27.68 -3.77 3.33
C LEU A 559 -27.86 -4.06 1.83
N LEU A 560 -29.10 -4.05 1.32
CA LEU A 560 -29.34 -4.16 -0.13
C LEU A 560 -28.80 -2.94 -0.89
N ALA A 561 -28.88 -1.74 -0.31
CA ALA A 561 -28.35 -0.53 -0.93
C ALA A 561 -26.81 -0.59 -1.03
N VAL A 562 -26.13 -1.07 0.01
CA VAL A 562 -24.68 -1.31 0.00
C VAL A 562 -24.32 -2.42 -0.99
N ALA A 563 -25.11 -3.50 -1.06
CA ALA A 563 -24.88 -4.58 -2.02
C ALA A 563 -25.00 -4.10 -3.47
N LEU A 564 -26.03 -3.29 -3.77
CA LEU A 564 -26.20 -2.65 -5.08
C LEU A 564 -25.08 -1.67 -5.38
N TRP A 565 -24.65 -0.88 -4.40
CA TRP A 565 -23.53 0.04 -4.55
C TRP A 565 -22.22 -0.70 -4.84
N LEU A 566 -21.97 -1.84 -4.20
CA LEU A 566 -20.81 -2.67 -4.46
C LEU A 566 -20.89 -3.34 -5.84
N ALA A 567 -22.09 -3.76 -6.24
CA ALA A 567 -22.35 -4.37 -7.54
C ALA A 567 -22.29 -3.36 -8.69
N ASP A 568 -22.53 -2.07 -8.45
CA ASP A 568 -22.41 -0.98 -9.43
C ASP A 568 -20.99 -0.90 -10.03
N ARG A 569 -19.96 -1.30 -9.28
CA ARG A 569 -18.57 -1.38 -9.77
C ARG A 569 -18.34 -2.47 -10.82
N VAL A 570 -19.24 -3.44 -10.92
CA VAL A 570 -19.13 -4.60 -11.84
C VAL A 570 -20.27 -4.62 -12.86
N LEU A 571 -21.39 -3.95 -12.56
CA LEU A 571 -22.58 -3.92 -13.39
C LEU A 571 -22.64 -2.64 -14.24
N PRO A 572 -23.04 -2.74 -15.51
CA PRO A 572 -23.26 -1.56 -16.34
C PRO A 572 -24.41 -0.69 -15.78
N GLY A 573 -24.26 0.64 -15.82
CA GLY A 573 -25.08 1.61 -15.06
C GLY A 573 -26.61 1.56 -15.26
N TRP A 574 -27.10 1.03 -16.38
CA TRP A 574 -28.53 0.76 -16.58
C TRP A 574 -29.08 -0.28 -15.60
N ILE A 575 -28.32 -1.33 -15.27
CA ILE A 575 -28.73 -2.38 -14.32
C ILE A 575 -28.74 -1.83 -12.90
N SER A 576 -27.76 -1.00 -12.53
CA SER A 576 -27.72 -0.39 -11.21
C SER A 576 -28.86 0.62 -11.01
N MET A 577 -29.20 1.44 -12.02
CA MET A 577 -30.38 2.31 -11.95
C MET A 577 -31.68 1.52 -11.75
N ILE A 578 -31.86 0.39 -12.45
CA ILE A 578 -33.02 -0.50 -12.23
C ILE A 578 -32.99 -1.08 -10.81
N GLY A 579 -31.83 -1.51 -10.33
CA GLY A 579 -31.63 -2.03 -8.98
C GLY A 579 -32.03 -1.02 -7.90
N TRP A 580 -31.55 0.23 -8.02
CA TRP A 580 -31.90 1.31 -7.12
C TRP A 580 -33.38 1.66 -7.17
N ALA A 581 -33.96 1.78 -8.37
CA ALA A 581 -35.39 2.04 -8.52
C ALA A 581 -36.25 0.93 -7.88
N LEU A 582 -35.90 -0.35 -8.12
CA LEU A 582 -36.59 -1.49 -7.56
C LEU A 582 -36.45 -1.54 -6.03
N LEU A 583 -35.27 -1.24 -5.49
CA LEU A 583 -35.05 -1.15 -4.05
C LEU A 583 -35.94 -0.08 -3.42
N LEU A 584 -36.00 1.14 -3.99
CA LEU A 584 -36.82 2.23 -3.45
C LEU A 584 -38.32 1.92 -3.52
N ILE A 585 -38.79 1.31 -4.63
CA ILE A 585 -40.18 0.92 -4.80
C ILE A 585 -40.57 -0.20 -3.81
N VAL A 586 -39.75 -1.24 -3.69
CA VAL A 586 -40.02 -2.35 -2.75
C VAL A 586 -39.99 -1.86 -1.30
N ALA A 587 -39.03 -1.00 -0.94
CA ALA A 587 -38.97 -0.40 0.38
C ALA A 587 -40.21 0.48 0.68
N ALA A 588 -40.67 1.27 -0.30
CA ALA A 588 -41.88 2.08 -0.19
C ALA A 588 -43.15 1.24 0.02
N ILE A 589 -43.28 0.14 -0.71
CA ILE A 589 -44.40 -0.81 -0.55
C ILE A 589 -44.38 -1.42 0.85
N TYR A 590 -43.20 -1.84 1.34
CA TYR A 590 -43.04 -2.42 2.68
C TYR A 590 -43.32 -1.40 3.81
N MET A 591 -43.11 -0.11 3.56
CA MET A 591 -43.52 0.98 4.47
C MET A 591 -45.02 1.31 4.43
N GLY A 592 -45.82 0.61 3.63
CA GLY A 592 -47.27 0.80 3.56
C GLY A 592 -47.71 2.01 2.72
N ALA A 593 -46.90 2.46 1.75
CA ALA A 593 -47.22 3.61 0.89
C ALA A 593 -48.60 3.48 0.20
N LEU A 594 -49.00 2.26 -0.15
CA LEU A 594 -50.25 1.94 -0.86
C LEU A 594 -51.41 1.52 0.06
N GLU A 595 -51.20 1.36 1.37
CA GLU A 595 -52.25 0.93 2.29
C GLU A 595 -53.21 2.09 2.65
N PRO A 596 -54.53 1.86 2.74
CA PRO A 596 -55.49 2.90 3.12
C PRO A 596 -55.23 3.42 4.54
N ILE A 597 -55.38 4.74 4.73
CA ILE A 597 -55.12 5.40 6.02
C ILE A 597 -56.30 5.09 6.96
N GLY A 598 -56.18 4.06 7.79
CA GLY A 598 -57.10 3.83 8.91
C GLY A 598 -56.81 4.74 10.11
N ASP A 599 -57.59 4.59 11.19
CA ASP A 599 -57.43 5.29 12.49
C ASP A 599 -56.18 4.81 13.26
N LYS A 600 -54.99 5.01 12.68
CA LYS A 600 -53.70 4.68 13.29
C LYS A 600 -52.90 5.94 13.65
N SER A 601 -52.00 5.77 14.63
CA SER A 601 -51.13 6.78 15.23
C SER A 601 -50.43 7.70 14.21
N ASN A 602 -50.27 8.99 14.57
CA ASN A 602 -49.63 10.02 13.75
C ASN A 602 -48.22 9.65 13.25
N TRP A 603 -47.49 8.80 13.97
CA TRP A 603 -46.17 8.30 13.55
C TRP A 603 -46.22 7.49 12.25
N HIS A 604 -47.30 6.73 12.05
CA HIS A 604 -47.49 5.89 10.86
C HIS A 604 -47.78 6.73 9.62
N LYS A 605 -48.45 7.88 9.79
CA LYS A 605 -48.74 8.84 8.71
C LYS A 605 -47.44 9.45 8.16
N LEU A 606 -46.46 9.72 9.03
CA LEU A 606 -45.15 10.25 8.64
C LEU A 606 -44.31 9.22 7.87
N TRP A 607 -44.25 7.97 8.36
CA TRP A 607 -43.58 6.87 7.63
C TRP A 607 -44.22 6.60 6.27
N LYS A 608 -45.55 6.71 6.17
CA LYS A 608 -46.26 6.60 4.89
C LYS A 608 -45.90 7.73 3.92
N GLY A 609 -45.81 8.97 4.41
CA GLY A 609 -45.36 10.11 3.60
C GLY A 609 -43.95 9.91 3.03
N LEU A 610 -43.04 9.40 3.86
CA LEU A 610 -41.70 9.03 3.44
C LEU A 610 -41.72 7.89 2.40
N GLY A 611 -42.51 6.83 2.64
CA GLY A 611 -42.69 5.73 1.68
C GLY A 611 -43.23 6.21 0.33
N LEU A 612 -44.22 7.11 0.33
CA LEU A 612 -44.76 7.67 -0.91
C LEU A 612 -43.72 8.51 -1.66
N SER A 613 -42.91 9.31 -0.96
CA SER A 613 -41.81 10.05 -1.59
C SER A 613 -40.77 9.12 -2.23
N LEU A 614 -40.39 8.03 -1.56
CA LEU A 614 -39.50 7.01 -2.11
C LEU A 614 -40.08 6.34 -3.35
N LEU A 615 -41.38 6.04 -3.33
CA LEU A 615 -42.09 5.45 -4.47
C LEU A 615 -42.03 6.38 -5.68
N VAL A 616 -42.34 7.67 -5.48
CA VAL A 616 -42.27 8.68 -6.54
C VAL A 616 -40.85 8.79 -7.09
N THR A 617 -39.83 8.86 -6.24
CA THR A 617 -38.42 8.90 -6.66
C THR A 617 -38.03 7.66 -7.46
N GLY A 618 -38.47 6.46 -7.05
CA GLY A 618 -38.23 5.23 -7.79
C GLY A 618 -38.84 5.24 -9.19
N PHE A 619 -40.07 5.73 -9.34
CA PHE A 619 -40.71 5.90 -10.66
C PHE A 619 -40.01 6.96 -11.52
N VAL A 620 -39.60 8.08 -10.91
CA VAL A 620 -38.84 9.15 -11.57
C VAL A 620 -37.52 8.63 -12.13
N ILE A 621 -36.81 7.75 -11.40
CA ILE A 621 -35.59 7.09 -11.88
C ILE A 621 -35.89 6.19 -13.09
N ILE A 622 -36.97 5.40 -13.06
CA ILE A 622 -37.38 4.56 -14.21
C ILE A 622 -37.73 5.40 -15.44
N ILE A 623 -38.45 6.52 -15.25
CA ILE A 623 -38.81 7.44 -16.34
C ILE A 623 -37.55 8.11 -16.90
N GLY A 624 -36.62 8.53 -16.05
CA GLY A 624 -35.33 9.10 -16.46
C GLY A 624 -34.49 8.11 -17.26
N LEU A 625 -34.41 6.86 -16.81
CA LEU A 625 -33.72 5.78 -17.52
C LEU A 625 -34.38 5.48 -18.87
N ALA A 626 -35.72 5.46 -18.93
CA ALA A 626 -36.46 5.31 -20.18
C ALA A 626 -36.22 6.48 -21.15
N GLY A 627 -35.95 7.68 -20.62
CA GLY A 627 -35.49 8.84 -21.37
C GLY A 627 -34.03 8.77 -21.83
N GLY A 628 -33.25 7.79 -21.37
CA GLY A 628 -31.82 7.64 -21.69
C GLY A 628 -30.87 8.30 -20.67
N SER A 629 -31.37 8.77 -19.53
CA SER A 629 -30.53 9.28 -18.44
C SER A 629 -29.76 8.12 -17.80
N ARG A 630 -28.47 8.33 -17.56
CA ARG A 630 -27.58 7.40 -16.82
C ARG A 630 -27.18 7.93 -15.44
N ASP A 631 -27.80 9.03 -15.00
CA ASP A 631 -27.44 9.72 -13.77
C ASP A 631 -28.51 9.53 -12.70
N LEU A 632 -28.14 8.88 -11.59
CA LEU A 632 -29.02 8.58 -10.45
C LEU A 632 -29.53 9.85 -9.75
N LEU A 633 -28.72 10.92 -9.70
CA LEU A 633 -29.07 12.17 -9.01
C LEU A 633 -29.86 13.14 -9.89
N GLN A 634 -29.79 13.02 -11.22
CA GLN A 634 -30.49 13.91 -12.16
C GLN A 634 -31.24 13.12 -13.25
N PRO A 635 -32.18 12.22 -12.88
CA PRO A 635 -32.89 11.38 -13.83
C PRO A 635 -33.71 12.17 -14.86
N LEU A 636 -34.20 13.37 -14.51
CA LEU A 636 -35.07 14.18 -15.38
C LEU A 636 -34.33 15.19 -16.27
N LYS A 637 -33.00 15.29 -16.18
CA LYS A 637 -32.23 16.26 -16.98
C LYS A 637 -32.46 16.08 -18.48
N VAL A 638 -32.71 14.84 -18.91
CA VAL A 638 -33.00 14.50 -20.31
C VAL A 638 -34.33 15.09 -20.80
N PHE A 639 -35.26 15.42 -19.90
CA PHE A 639 -36.55 16.02 -20.24
C PHE A 639 -36.59 17.55 -20.01
N GLN A 640 -35.53 18.15 -19.46
CA GLN A 640 -35.45 19.60 -19.23
C GLN A 640 -35.04 20.40 -20.48
N GLY A 641 -34.87 19.75 -21.64
CA GLY A 641 -34.54 20.39 -22.92
C GLY A 641 -35.69 20.32 -23.94
N GLY A 642 -36.63 21.25 -23.86
CA GLY A 642 -37.55 21.53 -24.95
C GLY A 642 -36.83 22.25 -26.08
N GLY A 643 -36.24 21.49 -27.01
CA GLY A 643 -35.62 22.03 -28.21
C GLY A 643 -34.55 21.11 -28.77
N THR A 644 -34.77 20.60 -29.97
CA THR A 644 -33.75 20.07 -30.87
C THR A 644 -32.82 21.20 -31.32
N ALA A 645 -32.03 21.71 -30.37
CA ALA A 645 -30.80 22.42 -30.61
C ALA A 645 -29.80 21.73 -29.71
N ALA A 646 -29.09 20.77 -30.28
CA ALA A 646 -27.82 20.34 -29.72
C ALA A 646 -26.95 21.60 -29.59
N GLN A 647 -26.97 22.23 -28.42
CA GLN A 647 -25.70 22.66 -27.87
C GLN A 647 -24.96 21.36 -27.63
N GLN A 648 -24.23 20.97 -28.66
CA GLN A 648 -23.05 20.15 -28.57
C GLN A 648 -22.19 20.85 -27.52
N GLN A 649 -22.39 20.55 -26.23
CA GLN A 649 -21.31 20.67 -25.27
C GLN A 649 -20.18 19.90 -25.93
N ALA A 650 -19.09 20.60 -26.23
CA ALA A 650 -17.95 20.04 -26.93
C ALA A 650 -17.34 18.97 -26.02
N GLU A 651 -17.89 17.77 -26.08
CA GLU A 651 -17.37 16.61 -25.38
C GLU A 651 -15.95 16.40 -25.90
N LEU A 652 -14.99 16.49 -24.99
CA LEU A 652 -13.58 16.29 -25.29
C LEU A 652 -13.43 14.89 -25.92
N LYS A 653 -12.95 14.85 -27.17
CA LYS A 653 -12.76 13.59 -27.88
C LYS A 653 -11.44 12.97 -27.44
N PHE A 654 -11.52 12.01 -26.54
CA PHE A 654 -10.38 11.19 -26.13
C PHE A 654 -10.15 10.04 -27.11
N GLU A 655 -8.89 9.84 -27.49
CA GLU A 655 -8.45 8.65 -28.21
C GLU A 655 -7.85 7.64 -27.23
N TYR A 656 -8.27 6.39 -27.31
CA TYR A 656 -7.83 5.36 -26.36
C TYR A 656 -6.50 4.75 -26.80
N ILE A 657 -5.59 4.59 -25.83
CA ILE A 657 -4.31 3.89 -26.01
C ILE A 657 -4.12 2.80 -24.96
N ASN A 658 -3.43 1.71 -25.32
CA ASN A 658 -3.19 0.58 -24.41
C ASN A 658 -1.70 0.29 -24.17
N SER A 659 -0.81 0.77 -25.03
CA SER A 659 0.62 0.47 -24.98
C SER A 659 1.51 1.69 -25.16
N ILE A 660 2.80 1.53 -24.85
CA ILE A 660 3.80 2.59 -24.99
C ILE A 660 4.06 2.93 -26.46
N GLU A 661 3.97 1.96 -27.37
CA GLU A 661 4.20 2.18 -28.79
C GLU A 661 3.11 3.10 -29.38
N GLU A 662 1.86 2.94 -28.94
CA GLU A 662 0.75 3.80 -29.36
C GLU A 662 0.90 5.24 -28.83
N LEU A 663 1.43 5.40 -27.61
CA LEU A 663 1.76 6.72 -27.07
C LEU A 663 2.87 7.39 -27.89
N GLN A 664 3.98 6.69 -28.10
CA GLN A 664 5.12 7.21 -28.86
C GLN A 664 4.77 7.53 -30.32
N ALA A 665 3.82 6.82 -30.91
CA ALA A 665 3.32 7.12 -32.26
C ALA A 665 2.63 8.49 -32.35
N ARG A 666 2.05 9.01 -31.25
CA ARG A 666 1.32 10.29 -31.22
C ARG A 666 2.14 11.43 -30.63
N VAL A 667 3.06 11.13 -29.74
CA VAL A 667 3.99 12.10 -29.15
C VAL A 667 5.04 12.51 -30.19
N GLY A 668 5.33 13.81 -30.31
CA GLY A 668 6.34 14.33 -31.25
C GLY A 668 5.84 14.68 -32.66
N GLN A 669 4.53 14.62 -32.92
CA GLN A 669 3.93 15.06 -34.20
C GLN A 669 3.73 16.59 -34.29
N GLY A 670 4.42 17.39 -33.48
CA GLY A 670 4.31 18.85 -33.48
C GLY A 670 3.04 19.41 -32.82
N GLN A 671 2.26 18.56 -32.13
CA GLN A 671 1.11 18.97 -31.32
C GLN A 671 1.33 18.58 -29.86
N PRO A 672 0.90 19.41 -28.89
CA PRO A 672 0.93 19.03 -27.49
C PRO A 672 -0.04 17.89 -27.23
N VAL A 673 0.33 16.96 -26.35
CA VAL A 673 -0.47 15.77 -26.03
C VAL A 673 -0.76 15.76 -24.54
N MET A 674 -2.02 15.52 -24.17
CA MET A 674 -2.44 15.22 -22.80
C MET A 674 -2.80 13.74 -22.74
N LEU A 675 -2.16 12.99 -21.85
CA LEU A 675 -2.48 11.59 -21.58
C LEU A 675 -3.16 11.47 -20.22
N ASP A 676 -4.38 10.96 -20.20
CA ASP A 676 -5.18 10.69 -19.00
C ASP A 676 -5.20 9.18 -18.68
N PHE A 677 -4.71 8.78 -17.51
CA PHE A 677 -4.86 7.42 -16.98
C PHE A 677 -6.18 7.31 -16.23
N TYR A 678 -7.09 6.51 -16.78
CA TYR A 678 -8.46 6.36 -16.31
C TYR A 678 -8.76 4.93 -15.85
N ALA A 679 -9.67 4.77 -14.89
CA ALA A 679 -10.32 3.49 -14.62
C ALA A 679 -11.76 3.66 -14.09
N ASP A 680 -12.65 2.73 -14.42
CA ASP A 680 -14.05 2.73 -13.94
C ASP A 680 -14.16 2.61 -12.42
N TRP A 681 -13.20 1.93 -11.78
CA TRP A 681 -13.16 1.77 -10.33
C TRP A 681 -12.56 2.97 -9.59
N CYS A 682 -12.03 3.95 -10.33
CA CYS A 682 -11.38 5.14 -9.80
C CYS A 682 -12.39 6.29 -9.62
N VAL A 683 -12.81 6.53 -8.37
CA VAL A 683 -13.79 7.58 -8.03
C VAL A 683 -13.30 8.97 -8.47
N SER A 684 -12.04 9.29 -8.19
CA SER A 684 -11.46 10.58 -8.57
C SER A 684 -11.37 10.80 -10.08
N CYS A 685 -11.28 9.74 -10.87
CA CYS A 685 -11.32 9.80 -12.33
C CYS A 685 -12.70 10.24 -12.81
N ILE A 686 -13.75 9.62 -12.27
CA ILE A 686 -15.15 9.96 -12.56
C ILE A 686 -15.47 11.38 -12.11
N GLU A 687 -14.94 11.81 -10.95
CA GLU A 687 -15.08 13.19 -10.48
C GLU A 687 -14.43 14.18 -11.45
N MET A 688 -13.23 13.90 -11.97
CA MET A 688 -12.59 14.77 -12.97
C MET A 688 -13.39 14.83 -14.28
N GLU A 689 -13.91 13.72 -14.79
CA GLU A 689 -14.77 13.73 -15.99
C GLU A 689 -16.03 14.57 -15.77
N ARG A 690 -16.63 14.45 -14.59
CA ARG A 690 -17.90 15.10 -14.26
C ARG A 690 -17.78 16.58 -13.91
N PHE A 691 -16.73 16.97 -13.20
CA PHE A 691 -16.58 18.32 -12.64
C PHE A 691 -15.47 19.15 -13.28
N THR A 692 -14.48 18.52 -13.91
CA THR A 692 -13.28 19.20 -14.44
C THR A 692 -13.28 19.24 -15.96
N PHE A 693 -13.45 18.10 -16.64
CA PHE A 693 -13.47 18.03 -18.10
C PHE A 693 -14.78 18.55 -18.74
N SER A 694 -15.85 18.61 -17.94
CA SER A 694 -17.13 19.18 -18.35
C SER A 694 -17.17 20.71 -18.29
N ASP A 695 -16.17 21.35 -17.65
CA ASP A 695 -16.11 22.80 -17.50
C ASP A 695 -15.68 23.48 -18.82
N PRO A 696 -16.42 24.50 -19.30
CA PRO A 696 -16.08 25.20 -20.54
C PRO A 696 -14.68 25.82 -20.57
N GLN A 697 -14.14 26.23 -19.42
CA GLN A 697 -12.81 26.85 -19.34
C GLN A 697 -11.69 25.84 -19.58
N VAL A 698 -11.87 24.61 -19.09
CA VAL A 698 -10.94 23.50 -19.32
C VAL A 698 -11.03 23.05 -20.78
N GLN A 699 -12.24 22.96 -21.33
CA GLN A 699 -12.44 22.62 -22.74
C GLN A 699 -11.77 23.62 -23.68
N ALA A 700 -11.86 24.91 -23.37
CA ALA A 700 -11.17 25.96 -24.14
C ALA A 700 -9.64 25.91 -23.96
N ALA A 701 -9.14 25.59 -22.77
CA ALA A 701 -7.70 25.48 -22.51
C ALA A 701 -7.07 24.28 -23.24
N LEU A 702 -7.81 23.19 -23.39
CA LEU A 702 -7.39 21.99 -24.13
C LEU A 702 -7.59 22.09 -25.65
N ASP A 703 -8.03 23.25 -26.17
CA ASP A 703 -8.15 23.46 -27.60
C ASP A 703 -6.76 23.42 -28.28
N GLY A 704 -6.67 22.60 -29.33
CA GLY A 704 -5.41 22.31 -30.03
C GLY A 704 -4.48 21.30 -29.34
N VAL A 705 -4.93 20.60 -28.29
CA VAL A 705 -4.20 19.51 -27.62
C VAL A 705 -4.75 18.16 -28.06
N VAL A 706 -3.86 17.20 -28.35
CA VAL A 706 -4.26 15.81 -28.61
C VAL A 706 -4.58 15.13 -27.27
N LEU A 707 -5.82 14.68 -27.10
CA LEU A 707 -6.29 14.06 -25.86
C LEU A 707 -6.23 12.54 -26.00
N LEU A 708 -5.33 11.91 -25.26
CA LEU A 708 -5.19 10.46 -25.16
C LEU A 708 -5.73 9.98 -23.81
N LYS A 709 -6.36 8.81 -23.80
CA LYS A 709 -6.83 8.17 -22.57
C LYS A 709 -6.34 6.73 -22.51
N ALA A 710 -5.61 6.38 -21.45
CA ALA A 710 -5.24 5.02 -21.13
C ALA A 710 -6.27 4.45 -20.14
N ASP A 711 -7.19 3.62 -20.64
CA ASP A 711 -8.17 2.92 -19.80
C ASP A 711 -7.53 1.67 -19.19
N VAL A 712 -7.11 1.80 -17.93
CA VAL A 712 -6.45 0.72 -17.18
C VAL A 712 -7.44 -0.08 -16.31
N THR A 713 -8.74 0.02 -16.57
CA THR A 713 -9.79 -0.71 -15.82
C THR A 713 -9.53 -2.21 -15.78
N ALA A 714 -9.12 -2.80 -16.92
CA ALA A 714 -8.82 -4.22 -17.04
C ALA A 714 -7.45 -4.64 -16.46
N ASN A 715 -6.57 -3.68 -16.17
CA ASN A 715 -5.22 -3.89 -15.62
C ASN A 715 -4.43 -5.02 -16.33
N THR A 716 -4.38 -4.96 -17.65
CA THR A 716 -3.70 -5.96 -18.50
C THR A 716 -2.17 -5.88 -18.35
N ALA A 717 -1.45 -6.86 -18.91
CA ALA A 717 0.02 -6.86 -18.87
C ALA A 717 0.62 -5.60 -19.52
N ASP A 718 0.01 -5.13 -20.62
CA ASP A 718 0.44 -3.94 -21.36
C ASP A 718 0.17 -2.67 -20.57
N HIS A 719 -0.99 -2.58 -19.89
CA HIS A 719 -1.30 -1.48 -18.98
C HIS A 719 -0.29 -1.38 -17.83
N ARG A 720 0.09 -2.52 -17.24
CA ARG A 720 1.11 -2.55 -16.17
C ARG A 720 2.50 -2.17 -16.68
N ALA A 721 2.85 -2.57 -17.91
CA ALA A 721 4.10 -2.18 -18.53
C ALA A 721 4.15 -0.66 -18.78
N LEU A 722 3.09 -0.10 -19.39
CA LEU A 722 2.92 1.32 -19.65
C LEU A 722 3.02 2.17 -18.36
N MET A 723 2.29 1.77 -17.31
CA MET A 723 2.34 2.46 -16.02
C MET A 723 3.72 2.39 -15.37
N ARG A 724 4.39 1.23 -15.43
CA ARG A 724 5.73 1.05 -14.84
C ARG A 724 6.77 1.91 -15.54
N GLU A 725 6.73 1.97 -16.87
CA GLU A 725 7.68 2.75 -17.67
C GLU A 725 7.53 4.26 -17.44
N LEU A 726 6.29 4.73 -17.27
CA LEU A 726 6.00 6.15 -17.02
C LEU A 726 6.09 6.53 -15.52
N GLY A 727 6.31 5.55 -14.64
CA GLY A 727 6.39 5.73 -13.19
C GLY A 727 5.06 6.11 -12.54
N ILE A 728 3.95 5.57 -13.06
CA ILE A 728 2.59 5.82 -12.57
C ILE A 728 2.15 4.65 -11.68
N VAL A 729 1.74 4.95 -10.45
CA VAL A 729 1.32 3.93 -9.47
C VAL A 729 -0.16 3.55 -9.63
N GLY A 730 -0.99 4.48 -10.12
CA GLY A 730 -2.39 4.25 -10.39
C GLY A 730 -3.13 5.50 -10.90
N PRO A 731 -4.38 5.34 -11.37
CA PRO A 731 -5.24 6.44 -11.82
C PRO A 731 -5.91 7.18 -10.63
N PRO A 732 -6.30 8.47 -10.79
CA PRO A 732 -6.11 9.30 -11.98
C PRO A 732 -4.69 9.87 -12.02
N ALA A 733 -4.07 9.76 -13.17
CA ALA A 733 -2.78 10.41 -13.45
C ALA A 733 -2.82 11.05 -14.83
N ILE A 734 -2.53 12.34 -14.92
CA ILE A 734 -2.53 13.07 -16.19
C ILE A 734 -1.12 13.58 -16.47
N LEU A 735 -0.62 13.25 -17.65
CA LEU A 735 0.69 13.63 -18.14
C LEU A 735 0.52 14.58 -19.34
N PHE A 736 1.40 15.58 -19.43
CA PHE A 736 1.42 16.51 -20.55
C PHE A 736 2.75 16.37 -21.31
N TYR A 737 2.66 16.32 -22.64
CA TYR A 737 3.81 16.34 -23.55
C TYR A 737 3.76 17.60 -24.38
N ASN A 738 4.91 18.25 -24.54
CA ASN A 738 5.02 19.41 -25.40
C ASN A 738 5.04 19.00 -26.90
N PRO A 739 4.94 19.95 -27.85
CA PRO A 739 5.01 19.65 -29.29
C PRO A 739 6.29 18.92 -29.74
N ALA A 740 7.39 19.07 -28.99
CA ALA A 740 8.65 18.39 -29.24
C ALA A 740 8.69 16.93 -28.71
N GLY A 741 7.60 16.48 -28.07
CA GLY A 741 7.48 15.14 -27.51
C GLY A 741 8.14 14.95 -26.14
N VAL A 742 8.57 16.04 -25.49
CA VAL A 742 9.16 16.00 -24.15
C VAL A 742 8.06 16.14 -23.09
N GLU A 743 8.04 15.20 -22.18
CA GLU A 743 7.12 15.16 -21.05
C GLU A 743 7.37 16.32 -20.07
N GLN A 744 6.32 17.06 -19.72
CA GLN A 744 6.33 18.10 -18.70
C GLN A 744 6.09 17.50 -17.31
N ARG A 745 7.10 16.79 -16.78
CA ARG A 745 6.98 16.07 -15.49
C ARG A 745 6.52 16.94 -14.31
N GLY A 746 6.92 18.22 -14.29
CA GLY A 746 6.52 19.17 -13.25
C GLY A 746 5.03 19.55 -13.27
N GLN A 747 4.31 19.23 -14.34
CA GLN A 747 2.88 19.52 -14.49
C GLN A 747 2.02 18.24 -14.46
N ARG A 748 2.59 17.12 -13.99
CA ARG A 748 1.80 15.90 -13.75
C ARG A 748 0.70 16.18 -12.74
N VAL A 749 -0.49 15.70 -13.04
CA VAL A 749 -1.62 15.73 -12.09
C VAL A 749 -1.81 14.31 -11.56
N VAL A 750 -1.80 14.16 -10.24
CA VAL A 750 -2.13 12.91 -9.56
C VAL A 750 -3.28 13.22 -8.61
N GLY A 751 -4.36 12.43 -8.70
CA GLY A 751 -5.58 12.68 -7.93
C GLY A 751 -6.51 13.72 -8.57
N PHE A 752 -7.63 14.00 -7.89
CA PHE A 752 -8.64 14.95 -8.37
C PHE A 752 -8.14 16.40 -8.27
N LYS A 753 -8.31 17.17 -9.35
CA LYS A 753 -8.20 18.64 -9.36
C LYS A 753 -9.47 19.26 -9.91
N ASN A 754 -9.93 20.36 -9.30
CA ASN A 754 -11.07 21.12 -9.80
C ASN A 754 -10.73 21.87 -11.11
N ALA A 755 -11.76 22.36 -11.81
CA ALA A 755 -11.62 23.02 -13.11
C ALA A 755 -10.60 24.18 -13.13
N THR A 756 -10.63 25.06 -12.13
CA THR A 756 -9.76 26.24 -12.08
C THR A 756 -8.29 25.87 -11.90
N GLU A 757 -7.98 24.95 -11.00
CA GLU A 757 -6.62 24.46 -10.74
C GLU A 757 -6.09 23.61 -11.89
N PHE A 758 -6.96 22.79 -12.48
CA PHE A 758 -6.59 21.99 -13.63
C PHE A 758 -6.29 22.87 -14.84
N LYS A 759 -7.08 23.93 -15.08
CA LYS A 759 -6.78 24.94 -16.11
C LYS A 759 -5.41 25.58 -15.89
N ALA A 760 -5.09 26.02 -14.66
CA ALA A 760 -3.77 26.60 -14.38
C ALA A 760 -2.63 25.61 -14.66
N THR A 761 -2.86 24.31 -14.42
CA THR A 761 -1.89 23.26 -14.74
C THR A 761 -1.75 23.08 -16.26
N ILE A 762 -2.85 23.13 -17.01
CA ILE A 762 -2.83 23.09 -18.49
C ILE A 762 -2.06 24.29 -19.05
N ASP A 763 -2.35 25.51 -18.58
CA ASP A 763 -1.69 26.72 -19.05
C ASP A 763 -0.18 26.65 -18.79
N ALA A 764 0.22 26.20 -17.60
CA ALA A 764 1.63 25.98 -17.25
C ALA A 764 2.29 24.88 -18.11
N ALA A 765 1.58 23.79 -18.42
CA ALA A 765 2.09 22.70 -19.25
C ALA A 765 2.24 23.09 -20.73
N LEU A 766 1.36 23.97 -21.22
CA LEU A 766 1.35 24.45 -22.61
C LEU A 766 2.13 25.76 -22.81
N GLY A 767 2.63 26.38 -21.73
CA GLY A 767 3.37 27.63 -21.76
C GLY A 767 2.53 28.85 -22.17
N ARG A 768 1.27 28.91 -21.73
CA ARG A 768 0.29 29.96 -22.05
C ARG A 768 0.06 30.95 -20.93
#